data_AF-A0A1Q9PB10-F1
#
_entry.id   AF-A0A1Q9PB10-F1
#
_cell.length_a   1.000
_cell.length_b   1.000
_cell.length_c   1.000
_cell.angle_alpha   90.00
_cell.angle_beta   90.00
_cell.angle_gamma   90.00
#
_symmetry.space_group_name_H-M   'P 1'
#
loop_
_entity.id
_entity.type
_entity.pdbx_description
1 polymer ?
#
loop_
_entity_poly.entity_id
_entity_poly.type
_entity_poly.pdbx_seq_one_letter_code
_entity_poly.pdbx_strand_id
1 'polypeptide(L)'
;MRPQSFLRILALCTIAILVLSSTNTVDAVPAETENPCSGSYVDKVVYTSYPNPNDRVTRLMSGDADALIFPVDPSFLSSLELESDIDIYSMTGNGLRYIDINCMKYPLNISGFRRAFAYAFDKNQVVTEVLDGHAIAHDSVVSMREDWCIEEQLPWYYYSNQSAVGDQILDTLNFSIDGVTGWRLAPDGSPFKVTVGYFAGAEKSQGIAEKAVDALHSMNIDAETVGEHTIFVNRDNHGDYDMAVTKDVFYSRDLDWILDNYYSQTSTIPYMNPSMYENDTFDSLREVVLSAPTSGEFLEAVADIQKHLHENGPVLIVCHDIEYHAYENTYFTGYVEDGYWGIPGPWTNVKVHNKMGSVFGGVFDIAIGSYPVTFNMFRTDAYDVQSFLSSLYSGVYTMGPDRERYLDIAKEVLIETHSTNIAVPEGQTWIKVEVKDGIVWSDGTSLTGSDVAFTFTYLYEIGLLGRPAGVGRWTDDFLSSEVLSPNIARIRLDRDSYYTLLTIEKMLLAKIIPEHIFNDETGIGYAGWATWDPVLTSDPFVTCGPFYLSDHDSLSFELSRNMDYHWLSGLAPEILSSADVDYVQGTTGNQIVWKVTDEDPLYYSIIQDGSIAVTDDWNGSNIVHNVDGLSVGSYNYTLVLTDISGHRVTNTVWVRVSGSGTPEMPDMLIVGTVVGSSIVIIVAVVLIYERR
;
A
#
# COMPACT_ATOMS: atom_id res chain seq x y z
N MET A 1 27.65 74.68 -9.25
CA MET A 1 27.72 73.62 -10.27
C MET A 1 26.48 72.76 -10.12
N ARG A 2 25.61 72.79 -11.13
CA ARG A 2 24.36 72.02 -11.27
C ARG A 2 24.62 70.82 -12.23
N PRO A 3 23.69 69.87 -12.35
CA PRO A 3 23.94 68.42 -12.44
C PRO A 3 23.85 67.84 -13.85
N GLN A 4 24.33 66.59 -14.02
CA GLN A 4 23.98 65.56 -15.03
C GLN A 4 25.02 64.43 -14.83
N SER A 5 24.75 63.12 -14.84
CA SER A 5 23.58 62.36 -15.24
C SER A 5 23.80 60.89 -14.85
N PHE A 6 22.72 60.24 -14.43
CA PHE A 6 22.43 58.80 -14.49
C PHE A 6 23.37 57.96 -15.39
N LEU A 7 24.11 57.01 -14.80
CA LEU A 7 24.38 55.66 -15.32
C LEU A 7 25.36 54.88 -14.40
N ARG A 8 24.95 54.51 -13.17
CA ARG A 8 25.67 53.52 -12.34
C ARG A 8 24.71 52.71 -11.46
N ILE A 9 23.61 52.27 -12.06
CA ILE A 9 22.85 51.09 -11.67
C ILE A 9 22.96 50.18 -12.90
N LEU A 10 23.24 48.88 -12.72
CA LEU A 10 23.79 47.90 -13.67
C LEU A 10 25.32 47.81 -13.73
N ALA A 11 25.94 47.30 -12.66
CA ALA A 11 27.25 46.62 -12.74
C ALA A 11 27.49 45.62 -11.59
N LEU A 12 26.42 45.08 -10.97
CA LEU A 12 26.52 44.12 -9.86
C LEU A 12 25.47 42.99 -9.92
N CYS A 13 24.91 42.70 -11.10
CA CYS A 13 23.98 41.56 -11.31
C CYS A 13 24.35 40.67 -12.51
N THR A 14 25.61 40.63 -12.94
CA THR A 14 26.02 39.88 -14.15
C THR A 14 27.21 38.94 -13.94
N ILE A 15 27.36 38.39 -12.73
CA ILE A 15 28.21 37.22 -12.45
C ILE A 15 27.45 36.28 -11.50
N ALA A 16 26.36 35.71 -12.00
CA ALA A 16 25.63 34.61 -11.35
C ALA A 16 24.86 33.77 -12.39
N ILE A 17 25.34 33.74 -13.64
CA ILE A 17 24.76 32.96 -14.73
C ILE A 17 25.93 32.35 -15.51
N LEU A 18 25.88 31.04 -15.74
CA LEU A 18 26.84 30.18 -16.46
C LEU A 18 27.92 29.47 -15.61
N VAL A 19 27.49 28.63 -14.67
CA VAL A 19 27.83 27.18 -14.65
C VAL A 19 26.59 26.43 -14.14
N LEU A 20 25.54 26.38 -14.96
CA LEU A 20 24.55 25.30 -14.85
C LEU A 20 25.21 24.11 -15.55
N SER A 21 25.95 23.33 -14.79
CA SER A 21 26.23 21.94 -15.16
C SER A 21 24.88 21.29 -15.44
N SER A 22 24.73 20.75 -16.64
CA SER A 22 23.64 19.88 -17.04
C SER A 22 23.60 18.67 -16.11
N THR A 23 22.94 18.80 -14.97
CA THR A 23 22.20 17.69 -14.41
C THR A 23 21.04 17.52 -15.36
N ASN A 24 21.14 16.53 -16.24
CA ASN A 24 19.92 15.88 -16.72
C ASN A 24 19.29 15.30 -15.45
N THR A 25 18.49 16.10 -14.75
CA THR A 25 17.40 15.52 -13.97
C THR A 25 16.54 14.89 -15.05
N VAL A 26 16.73 13.59 -15.22
CA VAL A 26 15.59 12.77 -15.59
C VAL A 26 14.66 12.97 -14.41
N ASP A 27 13.82 14.00 -14.48
CA ASP A 27 12.58 13.97 -13.73
C ASP A 27 11.96 12.67 -14.20
N ALA A 28 12.00 11.66 -13.33
CA ALA A 28 11.18 10.48 -13.52
C ALA A 28 9.78 11.06 -13.68
N VAL A 29 9.28 11.05 -14.92
CA VAL A 29 7.84 11.07 -15.13
C VAL A 29 7.37 9.96 -14.21
N PRO A 30 6.55 10.25 -13.17
CA PRO A 30 5.95 9.17 -12.41
C PRO A 30 5.36 8.27 -13.48
N ALA A 31 5.76 7.00 -13.53
CA ALA A 31 5.04 6.07 -14.37
C ALA A 31 3.57 6.31 -14.03
N GLU A 32 2.72 6.60 -15.02
CA GLU A 32 1.28 6.58 -14.78
C GLU A 32 1.01 5.16 -14.27
N THR A 33 0.95 5.01 -12.95
CA THR A 33 0.65 3.75 -12.30
C THR A 33 -0.78 3.49 -12.71
N GLU A 34 -0.96 2.47 -13.54
CA GLU A 34 -2.26 1.94 -13.89
C GLU A 34 -3.13 1.90 -12.63
N ASN A 35 -4.35 2.46 -12.69
CA ASN A 35 -5.23 2.54 -11.53
C ASN A 35 -5.38 1.14 -10.90
N PRO A 36 -4.88 0.91 -9.67
CA PRO A 36 -4.87 -0.42 -9.08
C PRO A 36 -6.28 -0.91 -8.73
N CYS A 37 -7.27 -0.01 -8.71
CA CYS A 37 -8.67 -0.29 -8.42
C CYS A 37 -9.47 -0.69 -9.68
N SER A 38 -8.99 -1.68 -10.43
CA SER A 38 -9.66 -2.27 -11.60
C SER A 38 -9.56 -3.81 -11.55
N GLY A 39 -10.66 -4.52 -11.82
CA GLY A 39 -10.76 -5.98 -11.67
C GLY A 39 -11.78 -6.40 -10.60
N SER A 40 -11.96 -7.68 -10.26
CA SER A 40 -11.09 -8.83 -10.49
C SER A 40 -11.29 -9.53 -11.84
N TYR A 41 -10.22 -10.07 -12.42
CA TYR A 41 -10.26 -10.68 -13.75
C TYR A 41 -10.33 -12.22 -13.74
N VAL A 42 -9.57 -12.89 -12.88
CA VAL A 42 -9.65 -14.36 -12.73
C VAL A 42 -10.99 -14.80 -12.15
N ASP A 43 -11.43 -16.01 -12.49
CA ASP A 43 -12.66 -16.58 -11.90
C ASP A 43 -12.43 -16.94 -10.44
N LYS A 44 -11.23 -17.44 -10.13
CA LYS A 44 -10.85 -17.92 -8.80
C LYS A 44 -9.40 -17.62 -8.45
N VAL A 45 -9.18 -17.35 -7.17
CA VAL A 45 -7.88 -17.48 -6.51
C VAL A 45 -7.96 -18.68 -5.57
N VAL A 46 -7.04 -19.63 -5.72
CA VAL A 46 -6.99 -20.86 -4.92
C VAL A 46 -5.75 -20.82 -4.05
N TYR A 47 -5.92 -21.06 -2.76
CA TYR A 47 -4.82 -21.12 -1.81
C TYR A 47 -4.62 -22.57 -1.38
N THR A 48 -3.44 -23.14 -1.62
CA THR A 48 -3.16 -24.55 -1.33
C THR A 48 -1.99 -24.73 -0.36
N SER A 49 -2.23 -25.44 0.74
CA SER A 49 -1.29 -25.59 1.86
C SER A 49 -0.23 -26.67 1.63
N TYR A 50 1.02 -26.25 1.67
CA TYR A 50 2.22 -27.10 1.59
C TYR A 50 3.23 -26.69 2.67
N PRO A 51 3.31 -27.42 3.80
CA PRO A 51 4.16 -27.07 4.94
C PRO A 51 5.64 -26.94 4.61
N ASN A 52 6.17 -27.82 3.76
CA ASN A 52 7.58 -27.82 3.42
C ASN A 52 7.90 -26.73 2.37
N PRO A 53 8.81 -25.78 2.66
CA PRO A 53 9.23 -24.77 1.68
C PRO A 53 9.74 -25.34 0.37
N ASN A 54 10.47 -26.48 0.40
CA ASN A 54 11.01 -27.11 -0.80
C ASN A 54 9.89 -27.61 -1.73
N ASP A 55 8.79 -28.11 -1.14
CA ASP A 55 7.64 -28.62 -1.89
C ASP A 55 6.87 -27.46 -2.55
N ARG A 56 6.85 -26.27 -1.92
CA ARG A 56 6.28 -25.06 -2.51
C ARG A 56 7.09 -24.61 -3.73
N VAL A 57 8.41 -24.49 -3.58
CA VAL A 57 9.31 -24.10 -4.68
C VAL A 57 9.22 -25.11 -5.83
N THR A 58 9.16 -26.41 -5.53
CA THR A 58 9.04 -27.47 -6.56
C THR A 58 7.74 -27.32 -7.38
N ARG A 59 6.63 -26.94 -6.73
CA ARG A 59 5.35 -26.73 -7.42
C ARG A 59 5.33 -25.49 -8.30
N LEU A 60 5.97 -24.42 -7.86
CA LEU A 60 6.19 -23.26 -8.71
C LEU A 60 6.97 -23.67 -9.97
N MET A 61 8.06 -24.43 -9.80
CA MET A 61 8.90 -24.90 -10.92
C MET A 61 8.20 -25.91 -11.84
N SER A 62 7.17 -26.63 -11.39
CA SER A 62 6.38 -27.52 -12.25
C SER A 62 5.19 -26.84 -12.90
N GLY A 63 4.88 -25.58 -12.56
CA GLY A 63 3.66 -24.88 -12.95
C GLY A 63 2.40 -25.40 -12.24
N ASP A 64 2.55 -26.12 -11.13
CA ASP A 64 1.44 -26.56 -10.27
C ASP A 64 0.99 -25.48 -9.26
N ALA A 65 1.76 -24.38 -9.16
CA ALA A 65 1.40 -23.17 -8.43
C ALA A 65 1.87 -21.96 -9.24
N ASP A 66 1.08 -20.88 -9.28
CA ASP A 66 1.39 -19.67 -10.03
C ASP A 66 2.19 -18.65 -9.21
N ALA A 67 2.05 -18.69 -7.88
CA ALA A 67 2.82 -17.84 -6.96
C ALA A 67 3.00 -18.49 -5.59
N LEU A 68 3.98 -17.99 -4.82
CA LEU A 68 4.25 -18.42 -3.45
C LEU A 68 3.91 -17.31 -2.47
N ILE A 69 3.06 -17.58 -1.46
CA ILE A 69 2.61 -16.53 -0.52
C ILE A 69 3.76 -15.88 0.26
N PHE A 70 4.81 -16.66 0.55
CA PHE A 70 5.96 -16.24 1.31
C PHE A 70 7.18 -16.02 0.41
N PRO A 71 8.09 -15.10 0.77
CA PRO A 71 9.38 -14.99 0.12
C PRO A 71 10.14 -16.32 0.10
N VAL A 72 10.89 -16.57 -0.97
CA VAL A 72 11.79 -17.73 -1.07
C VAL A 72 13.07 -17.47 -0.29
N ASP A 73 13.63 -18.52 0.32
CA ASP A 73 14.95 -18.41 0.91
C ASP A 73 16.00 -18.19 -0.20
N PRO A 74 17.00 -17.30 -0.01
CA PRO A 74 17.99 -17.00 -1.03
C PRO A 74 18.72 -18.22 -1.62
N SER A 75 18.80 -19.32 -0.88
CA SER A 75 19.38 -20.57 -1.38
C SER A 75 18.68 -21.14 -2.63
N PHE A 76 17.43 -20.76 -2.91
CA PHE A 76 16.70 -21.19 -4.11
C PHE A 76 16.95 -20.30 -5.34
N LEU A 77 17.46 -19.07 -5.17
CA LEU A 77 17.53 -18.08 -6.26
C LEU A 77 18.31 -18.59 -7.46
N SER A 78 19.49 -19.17 -7.21
CA SER A 78 20.35 -19.72 -8.29
C SER A 78 19.67 -20.81 -9.13
N SER A 79 18.67 -21.50 -8.59
CA SER A 79 17.90 -22.51 -9.34
C SER A 79 16.70 -21.88 -10.04
N LEU A 80 16.00 -20.94 -9.38
CA LEU A 80 14.84 -20.26 -9.95
C LEU A 80 15.22 -19.34 -11.13
N GLU A 81 16.35 -18.63 -11.04
CA GLU A 81 16.85 -17.74 -12.10
C GLU A 81 17.23 -18.48 -13.41
N LEU A 82 17.35 -19.82 -13.37
CA LEU A 82 17.60 -20.63 -14.56
C LEU A 82 16.33 -20.96 -15.35
N GLU A 83 15.15 -20.83 -14.72
CA GLU A 83 13.86 -21.12 -15.33
C GLU A 83 13.34 -19.87 -16.05
N SER A 84 13.04 -19.98 -17.33
CA SER A 84 12.61 -18.82 -18.14
C SER A 84 11.15 -18.41 -17.93
N ASP A 85 10.38 -19.30 -17.33
CA ASP A 85 8.96 -19.19 -16.99
C ASP A 85 8.72 -18.74 -15.54
N ILE A 86 9.79 -18.41 -14.80
CA ILE A 86 9.70 -17.87 -13.45
C ILE A 86 10.33 -16.48 -13.41
N ASP A 87 9.59 -15.52 -12.89
CA ASP A 87 10.11 -14.21 -12.53
C ASP A 87 10.32 -14.11 -11.01
N ILE A 88 11.27 -13.27 -10.61
CA ILE A 88 11.60 -13.00 -9.21
C ILE A 88 11.54 -11.50 -8.98
N TYR A 89 10.60 -11.08 -8.13
CA TYR A 89 10.55 -9.72 -7.60
C TYR A 89 11.37 -9.62 -6.32
N SER A 90 12.33 -8.71 -6.28
CA SER A 90 13.18 -8.45 -5.11
C SER A 90 12.78 -7.13 -4.49
N MET A 91 12.58 -7.12 -3.17
CA MET A 91 12.27 -5.91 -2.42
C MET A 91 12.96 -5.92 -1.06
N THR A 92 13.06 -4.74 -0.45
CA THR A 92 13.47 -4.66 0.95
C THR A 92 12.31 -5.14 1.83
N GLY A 93 12.58 -6.14 2.67
CA GLY A 93 11.60 -6.63 3.63
C GLY A 93 11.19 -5.53 4.61
N ASN A 94 9.92 -5.52 5.02
CA ASN A 94 9.42 -4.52 5.96
C ASN A 94 9.81 -4.78 7.42
N GLY A 95 10.77 -5.68 7.65
CA GLY A 95 11.25 -6.03 8.97
C GLY A 95 12.67 -5.57 9.24
N LEU A 96 12.97 -5.36 10.52
CA LEU A 96 14.29 -5.03 11.02
C LEU A 96 14.81 -6.17 11.89
N ARG A 97 16.02 -6.64 11.60
CA ARG A 97 16.79 -7.46 12.55
C ARG A 97 17.49 -6.54 13.54
N TYR A 98 17.45 -6.89 14.81
CA TYR A 98 18.05 -6.08 15.86
C TYR A 98 18.48 -6.91 17.07
N ILE A 99 19.26 -6.27 17.94
CA ILE A 99 19.66 -6.79 19.25
C ILE A 99 18.99 -5.90 20.29
N ASP A 100 18.04 -6.47 21.02
CA ASP A 100 17.44 -5.83 22.19
C ASP A 100 18.39 -5.93 23.39
N ILE A 101 18.47 -4.87 24.20
CA ILE A 101 19.41 -4.77 25.32
C ILE A 101 18.64 -4.38 26.59
N ASN A 102 18.73 -5.23 27.62
CA ASN A 102 18.09 -5.00 28.91
C ASN A 102 18.64 -3.74 29.59
N CYS A 103 17.88 -2.64 29.53
CA CYS A 103 18.27 -1.34 30.05
C CYS A 103 18.10 -1.20 31.58
N MET A 104 17.57 -2.23 32.26
CA MET A 104 17.45 -2.25 33.72
C MET A 104 18.57 -3.03 34.41
N LYS A 105 19.27 -3.91 33.68
CA LYS A 105 20.32 -4.76 34.25
C LYS A 105 21.68 -4.04 34.25
N TYR A 106 22.33 -3.94 35.39
CA TYR A 106 23.68 -3.39 35.48
C TYR A 106 24.73 -4.39 34.96
N PRO A 107 25.72 -3.98 34.13
CA PRO A 107 25.99 -2.61 33.67
C PRO A 107 25.37 -2.21 32.31
N LEU A 108 24.50 -3.04 31.73
CA LEU A 108 23.80 -2.75 30.46
C LEU A 108 22.89 -1.51 30.54
N ASN A 109 22.43 -1.15 31.74
CA ASN A 109 21.68 0.07 32.01
C ASN A 109 22.47 1.36 31.72
N ILE A 110 23.80 1.29 31.61
CA ILE A 110 24.66 2.43 31.24
C ILE A 110 24.62 2.63 29.72
N SER A 111 24.04 3.74 29.25
CA SER A 111 23.94 4.03 27.81
C SER A 111 25.29 4.04 27.09
N GLY A 112 26.35 4.48 27.76
CA GLY A 112 27.70 4.43 27.21
C GLY A 112 28.24 3.01 27.00
N PHE A 113 27.84 2.02 27.81
CA PHE A 113 28.17 0.61 27.55
C PHE A 113 27.49 0.13 26.25
N ARG A 114 26.20 0.44 26.09
CA ARG A 114 25.43 0.07 24.90
C ARG A 114 25.98 0.74 23.64
N ARG A 115 26.39 2.01 23.74
CA ARG A 115 27.06 2.74 22.66
C ARG A 115 28.42 2.14 22.30
N ALA A 116 29.21 1.73 23.29
CA ALA A 116 30.48 1.05 23.06
C ALA A 116 30.27 -0.28 22.29
N PHE A 117 29.26 -1.06 22.70
CA PHE A 117 28.83 -2.25 21.97
C PHE A 117 28.43 -1.95 20.52
N ALA A 118 27.58 -0.94 20.31
CA ALA A 118 27.16 -0.54 18.97
C ALA A 118 28.34 -0.19 18.05
N TYR A 119 29.35 0.54 18.55
CA TYR A 119 30.56 0.84 17.78
C TYR A 119 31.40 -0.41 17.46
N ALA A 120 31.49 -1.38 18.35
CA ALA A 120 32.29 -2.59 18.11
C ALA A 120 31.61 -3.60 17.17
N PHE A 121 30.27 -3.58 17.08
CA PHE A 121 29.50 -4.54 16.29
C PHE A 121 29.60 -4.26 14.78
N ASP A 122 30.09 -5.23 14.00
CA ASP A 122 30.27 -5.08 12.55
C ASP A 122 29.06 -5.59 11.75
N LYS A 123 28.18 -4.67 11.37
CA LYS A 123 26.97 -4.99 10.58
C LYS A 123 27.30 -5.44 9.17
N ASN A 124 28.33 -4.86 8.54
CA ASN A 124 28.76 -5.29 7.22
C ASN A 124 29.28 -6.73 7.23
N GLN A 125 29.97 -7.12 8.30
CA GLN A 125 30.39 -8.51 8.50
C GLN A 125 29.17 -9.44 8.66
N VAL A 126 28.15 -9.03 9.41
CA VAL A 126 26.90 -9.79 9.51
C VAL A 126 26.25 -9.96 8.13
N VAL A 127 26.09 -8.88 7.38
CA VAL A 127 25.48 -8.91 6.05
C VAL A 127 26.24 -9.87 5.12
N THR A 128 27.57 -9.83 5.14
CA THR A 128 28.40 -10.59 4.20
C THR A 128 28.66 -12.04 4.62
N GLU A 129 28.87 -12.32 5.90
CA GLU A 129 29.26 -13.66 6.39
C GLU A 129 28.09 -14.48 6.96
N VAL A 130 27.01 -13.83 7.42
CA VAL A 130 25.86 -14.51 8.05
C VAL A 130 24.63 -14.52 7.14
N LEU A 131 24.45 -13.46 6.34
CA LEU A 131 23.28 -13.28 5.48
C LEU A 131 23.61 -13.39 3.98
N ASP A 132 24.84 -13.75 3.63
CA ASP A 132 25.32 -13.98 2.26
C ASP A 132 25.07 -12.82 1.28
N GLY A 133 25.01 -11.58 1.80
CA GLY A 133 24.72 -10.37 1.01
C GLY A 133 23.24 -10.10 0.76
N HIS A 134 22.33 -10.91 1.31
CA HIS A 134 20.87 -10.76 1.14
C HIS A 134 20.23 -9.86 2.21
N ALA A 135 20.94 -8.81 2.60
CA ALA A 135 20.51 -7.86 3.61
C ALA A 135 21.19 -6.49 3.43
N ILE A 136 20.61 -5.45 4.01
CA ILE A 136 21.11 -4.08 3.95
C ILE A 136 21.35 -3.61 5.39
N ALA A 137 22.59 -3.25 5.71
CA ALA A 137 22.94 -2.72 7.04
C ALA A 137 22.12 -1.44 7.32
N HIS A 138 21.64 -1.30 8.56
CA HIS A 138 20.71 -0.23 8.93
C HIS A 138 20.91 0.19 10.39
N ASP A 139 20.77 1.47 10.71
CA ASP A 139 20.95 2.05 12.05
C ASP A 139 19.65 2.59 12.65
N SER A 140 18.80 3.19 11.84
CA SER A 140 17.55 3.80 12.25
C SER A 140 16.58 2.74 12.76
N VAL A 141 15.92 3.05 13.87
CA VAL A 141 14.85 2.20 14.41
C VAL A 141 13.63 2.15 13.49
N VAL A 142 13.49 3.09 12.55
CA VAL A 142 12.44 3.10 11.54
C VAL A 142 12.96 2.49 10.23
N SER A 143 12.14 1.63 9.63
CA SER A 143 12.38 1.03 8.31
C SER A 143 12.64 2.08 7.23
N MET A 144 13.63 1.88 6.37
CA MET A 144 13.93 2.79 5.24
C MET A 144 12.79 2.93 4.22
N ARG A 145 11.74 2.13 4.38
CA ARG A 145 10.54 2.18 3.55
C ARG A 145 9.56 3.25 4.00
N GLU A 146 9.66 3.73 5.24
CA GLU A 146 8.77 4.75 5.77
C GLU A 146 9.29 6.16 5.50
N ASP A 147 8.39 7.07 5.17
CA ASP A 147 8.70 8.46 4.80
C ASP A 147 9.40 9.27 5.92
N TRP A 148 9.26 8.82 7.16
CA TRP A 148 9.90 9.44 8.34
C TRP A 148 11.16 8.69 8.79
N CYS A 149 11.70 7.76 8.00
CA CYS A 149 13.01 7.19 8.27
C CYS A 149 14.11 8.25 8.12
N ILE A 150 15.00 8.33 9.10
CA ILE A 150 16.12 9.29 9.08
C ILE A 150 17.49 8.64 8.86
N GLU A 151 17.55 7.43 8.29
CA GLU A 151 18.81 6.68 8.11
C GLU A 151 19.92 7.57 7.55
N GLU A 152 19.66 8.24 6.42
CA GLU A 152 20.62 9.11 5.74
C GLU A 152 20.96 10.41 6.51
N GLN A 153 20.17 10.75 7.52
CA GLN A 153 20.29 11.97 8.33
C GLN A 153 20.88 11.70 9.71
N LEU A 154 21.21 10.44 10.02
CA LEU A 154 21.85 10.10 11.28
C LEU A 154 23.24 10.77 11.38
N PRO A 155 23.61 11.26 12.57
CA PRO A 155 24.85 12.02 12.75
C PRO A 155 26.12 11.16 12.61
N TRP A 156 26.01 9.85 12.80
CA TRP A 156 27.06 8.85 12.60
C TRP A 156 26.43 7.47 12.38
N TYR A 157 27.24 6.50 11.91
CA TYR A 157 26.80 5.13 11.60
C TYR A 157 27.62 4.08 12.37
N TYR A 158 26.99 2.93 12.66
CA TYR A 158 27.60 1.76 13.30
C TYR A 158 27.83 0.59 12.33
N TYR A 159 28.02 0.87 11.03
CA TYR A 159 28.06 -0.19 10.02
C TYR A 159 29.31 -1.10 10.07
N SER A 160 30.44 -0.56 10.52
CA SER A 160 31.73 -1.27 10.56
C SER A 160 32.31 -1.29 11.96
N ASN A 161 33.15 -2.29 12.26
CA ASN A 161 33.83 -2.39 13.53
C ASN A 161 34.68 -1.14 13.87
N GLN A 162 34.34 -0.50 14.97
CA GLN A 162 35.00 0.64 15.59
C GLN A 162 35.29 0.37 17.07
N SER A 163 35.71 -0.86 17.42
CA SER A 163 35.96 -1.28 18.81
C SER A 163 36.88 -0.37 19.60
N ALA A 164 37.85 0.28 18.96
CA ALA A 164 38.72 1.26 19.61
C ALA A 164 37.95 2.49 20.18
N VAL A 165 36.87 2.91 19.51
CA VAL A 165 35.97 3.96 20.03
C VAL A 165 35.19 3.42 21.23
N GLY A 166 34.69 2.19 21.13
CA GLY A 166 34.01 1.52 22.24
C GLY A 166 34.90 1.37 23.47
N ASP A 167 36.15 0.92 23.30
CA ASP A 167 37.15 0.84 24.37
C ASP A 167 37.38 2.19 25.06
N GLN A 168 37.51 3.27 24.29
CA GLN A 168 37.69 4.60 24.84
C GLN A 168 36.47 5.06 25.67
N ILE A 169 35.26 4.72 25.22
CA ILE A 169 34.03 5.00 25.95
C ILE A 169 34.02 4.22 27.28
N LEU A 170 34.32 2.92 27.25
CA LEU A 170 34.37 2.07 28.43
C LEU A 170 35.43 2.51 29.44
N ASP A 171 36.62 2.90 28.98
CA ASP A 171 37.69 3.46 29.81
C ASP A 171 37.24 4.76 30.51
N THR A 172 36.58 5.65 29.76
CA THR A 172 36.05 6.92 30.29
C THR A 172 34.99 6.70 31.37
N LEU A 173 34.24 5.60 31.26
CA LEU A 173 33.19 5.20 32.20
C LEU A 173 33.71 4.36 33.38
N ASN A 174 35.03 4.15 33.47
CA ASN A 174 35.70 3.36 34.51
C ASN A 174 35.43 1.85 34.47
N PHE A 175 35.15 1.27 33.30
CA PHE A 175 35.17 -0.19 33.14
C PHE A 175 36.61 -0.70 33.12
N SER A 176 37.20 -0.96 34.27
CA SER A 176 38.62 -1.34 34.39
C SER A 176 38.87 -2.79 33.99
N ILE A 177 40.02 -3.09 33.39
CA ILE A 177 40.44 -4.48 33.12
C ILE A 177 40.90 -5.15 34.43
N ASP A 178 40.33 -6.32 34.73
CA ASP A 178 40.83 -7.21 35.77
C ASP A 178 42.16 -7.85 35.33
N GLY A 179 43.21 -7.61 36.11
CA GLY A 179 44.55 -8.13 35.84
C GLY A 179 44.68 -9.66 35.96
N VAL A 180 43.67 -10.36 36.50
CA VAL A 180 43.66 -11.83 36.61
C VAL A 180 42.94 -12.47 35.42
N THR A 181 41.71 -12.06 35.14
CA THR A 181 40.88 -12.66 34.08
C THR A 181 41.14 -12.06 32.70
N GLY A 182 41.59 -10.81 32.63
CA GLY A 182 41.72 -10.05 31.37
C GLY A 182 40.39 -9.48 30.86
N TRP A 183 39.29 -9.69 31.60
CA TRP A 183 37.99 -9.11 31.31
C TRP A 183 37.76 -7.81 32.07
N ARG A 184 36.91 -6.93 31.55
CA ARG A 184 36.53 -5.69 32.23
C ARG A 184 35.61 -5.98 33.40
N LEU A 185 35.83 -5.24 34.47
CA LEU A 185 34.93 -5.06 35.60
C LEU A 185 34.00 -3.90 35.30
N ALA A 186 32.81 -3.92 35.89
CA ALA A 186 31.89 -2.79 35.84
C ALA A 186 32.46 -1.59 36.62
N PRO A 187 31.91 -0.38 36.45
CA PRO A 187 32.41 0.83 37.12
C PRO A 187 32.52 0.76 38.66
N ASP A 188 31.74 -0.13 39.31
CA ASP A 188 31.81 -0.38 40.75
C ASP A 188 32.87 -1.43 41.15
N GLY A 189 33.60 -1.99 40.18
CA GLY A 189 34.61 -3.03 40.35
C GLY A 189 34.07 -4.46 40.38
N SER A 190 32.77 -4.67 40.16
CA SER A 190 32.18 -6.01 40.10
C SER A 190 32.50 -6.72 38.76
N PRO A 191 32.78 -8.03 38.76
CA PRO A 191 32.85 -8.80 37.53
C PRO A 191 31.44 -8.99 36.97
N PHE A 192 31.32 -9.04 35.64
CA PHE A 192 30.07 -9.31 34.96
C PHE A 192 30.34 -10.12 33.69
N LYS A 193 29.30 -10.82 33.24
CA LYS A 193 29.29 -11.58 31.99
C LYS A 193 28.01 -11.24 31.24
N VAL A 194 28.11 -11.07 29.93
CA VAL A 194 26.97 -10.75 29.06
C VAL A 194 26.55 -11.97 28.26
N THR A 195 25.27 -12.30 28.30
CA THR A 195 24.67 -13.34 27.46
C THR A 195 23.98 -12.74 26.24
N VAL A 196 24.31 -13.23 25.05
CA VAL A 196 23.60 -12.85 23.82
C VAL A 196 22.68 -13.99 23.42
N GLY A 197 21.40 -13.81 23.75
CA GLY A 197 20.35 -14.78 23.53
C GLY A 197 19.87 -14.83 22.08
N TYR A 198 19.55 -16.03 21.59
CA TYR A 198 18.87 -16.24 20.31
C TYR A 198 17.91 -17.43 20.41
N PHE A 199 16.92 -17.47 19.51
CA PHE A 199 16.00 -18.60 19.47
C PHE A 199 16.71 -19.86 18.96
N ALA A 200 16.67 -20.93 19.76
CA ALA A 200 17.33 -22.19 19.39
C ALA A 200 16.78 -22.75 18.07
N GLY A 201 17.68 -23.05 17.12
CA GLY A 201 17.35 -23.52 15.76
C GLY A 201 17.27 -22.43 14.70
N ALA A 202 17.38 -21.14 15.06
CA ALA A 202 17.43 -20.04 14.11
C ALA A 202 18.90 -19.72 13.73
N GLU A 203 19.43 -20.37 12.69
CA GLU A 203 20.85 -20.29 12.30
C GLU A 203 21.32 -18.85 12.00
N LYS A 204 20.53 -18.04 11.28
CA LYS A 204 20.85 -16.63 11.01
C LYS A 204 20.93 -15.81 12.30
N SER A 205 20.03 -16.03 13.26
CA SER A 205 20.05 -15.35 14.56
C SER A 205 21.22 -15.80 15.44
N GLN A 206 21.59 -17.08 15.36
CA GLN A 206 22.79 -17.60 16.01
C GLN A 206 24.05 -16.91 15.48
N GLY A 207 24.21 -16.82 14.16
CA GLY A 207 25.37 -16.16 13.56
C GLY A 207 25.47 -14.68 13.97
N ILE A 208 24.34 -13.96 14.06
CA ILE A 208 24.31 -12.58 14.57
C ILE A 208 24.74 -12.54 16.05
N ALA A 209 24.27 -13.46 16.89
CA ALA A 209 24.66 -13.53 18.30
C ALA A 209 26.16 -13.80 18.48
N GLU A 210 26.74 -14.68 17.65
CA GLU A 210 28.18 -14.95 17.63
C GLU A 210 28.98 -13.70 17.27
N LYS A 211 28.55 -12.93 16.25
CA LYS A 211 29.18 -11.63 15.92
C LYS A 211 29.05 -10.60 17.02
N ALA A 212 27.97 -10.62 17.80
CA ALA A 212 27.82 -9.76 18.97
C ALA A 212 28.79 -10.13 20.09
N VAL A 213 29.01 -11.43 20.34
CA VAL A 213 30.00 -11.90 21.29
C VAL A 213 31.43 -11.54 20.84
N ASP A 214 31.74 -11.69 19.56
CA ASP A 214 33.04 -11.25 18.99
C ASP A 214 33.28 -9.76 19.24
N ALA A 215 32.26 -8.92 19.02
CA ALA A 215 32.33 -7.49 19.29
C ALA A 215 32.59 -7.19 20.77
N LEU A 216 31.89 -7.86 21.69
CA LEU A 216 32.09 -7.73 23.15
C LEU A 216 33.49 -8.17 23.58
N HIS A 217 33.97 -9.32 23.07
CA HIS A 217 35.31 -9.83 23.35
C HIS A 217 36.40 -8.87 22.83
N SER A 218 36.17 -8.21 21.70
CA SER A 218 37.11 -7.25 21.13
C SER A 218 37.39 -6.04 22.04
N MET A 219 36.49 -5.76 22.99
CA MET A 219 36.61 -4.72 24.01
C MET A 219 36.83 -5.28 25.43
N ASN A 220 37.31 -6.53 25.53
CA ASN A 220 37.55 -7.23 26.80
C ASN A 220 36.30 -7.40 27.68
N ILE A 221 35.10 -7.58 27.12
CA ILE A 221 33.91 -7.97 27.89
C ILE A 221 33.77 -9.50 27.89
N ASP A 222 33.58 -10.12 29.06
CA ASP A 222 33.24 -11.55 29.14
C ASP A 222 31.82 -11.75 28.61
N ALA A 223 31.67 -12.56 27.56
CA ALA A 223 30.37 -12.79 26.92
C ALA A 223 30.25 -14.18 26.30
N GLU A 224 29.02 -14.68 26.17
CA GLU A 224 28.70 -15.91 25.46
C GLU A 224 27.33 -15.88 24.80
N THR A 225 27.13 -16.74 23.80
CA THR A 225 25.82 -16.93 23.17
C THR A 225 24.98 -17.93 23.95
N VAL A 226 23.67 -17.68 24.02
CA VAL A 226 22.70 -18.59 24.68
C VAL A 226 21.56 -18.89 23.72
N GLY A 227 21.48 -20.15 23.24
CA GLY A 227 20.40 -20.61 22.39
C GLY A 227 19.26 -21.22 23.20
N GLU A 228 18.15 -20.50 23.33
CA GLU A 228 16.99 -20.95 24.14
C GLU A 228 15.67 -20.72 23.41
N HIS A 229 14.74 -21.68 23.52
CA HIS A 229 13.38 -21.50 23.00
C HIS A 229 12.54 -20.51 23.83
N THR A 230 12.99 -20.17 25.05
CA THR A 230 12.31 -19.28 26.00
C THR A 230 12.80 -17.83 25.93
N ILE A 231 13.78 -17.50 25.09
CA ILE A 231 14.41 -16.17 25.08
C ILE A 231 13.39 -15.04 24.89
N PHE A 232 12.43 -15.20 23.97
CA PHE A 232 11.38 -14.19 23.74
C PHE A 232 10.38 -14.11 24.88
N VAL A 233 10.06 -15.24 25.53
CA VAL A 233 9.19 -15.25 26.72
C VAL A 233 9.86 -14.47 27.84
N ASN A 234 11.15 -14.69 28.09
CA ASN A 234 11.90 -13.96 29.10
C ASN A 234 11.99 -12.47 28.73
N ARG A 235 12.32 -12.12 27.48
CA ARG A 235 12.37 -10.73 27.02
C ARG A 235 11.03 -10.02 27.21
N ASP A 236 9.97 -10.58 26.64
CA ASP A 236 8.65 -9.93 26.59
C ASP A 236 7.97 -9.87 27.96
N ASN A 237 8.29 -10.79 28.88
CA ASN A 237 7.76 -10.73 30.26
C ASN A 237 8.71 -10.04 31.24
N HIS A 238 9.75 -9.35 30.76
CA HIS A 238 10.75 -8.68 31.61
C HIS A 238 11.45 -9.64 32.61
N GLY A 239 11.67 -10.88 32.17
CA GLY A 239 12.43 -11.92 32.87
C GLY A 239 13.96 -11.73 32.76
N ASP A 240 14.72 -12.80 33.05
CA ASP A 240 16.19 -12.74 33.02
C ASP A 240 16.72 -12.91 31.59
N TYR A 241 17.29 -11.83 31.05
CA TYR A 241 18.09 -11.81 29.82
C TYR A 241 19.02 -10.58 29.84
N ASP A 242 20.13 -10.62 29.10
CA ASP A 242 21.01 -9.46 28.92
C ASP A 242 20.78 -8.81 27.56
N MET A 243 21.02 -9.56 26.48
CA MET A 243 20.78 -9.15 25.10
C MET A 243 20.02 -10.24 24.35
N ALA A 244 19.16 -9.87 23.41
CA ALA A 244 18.40 -10.82 22.60
C ALA A 244 18.39 -10.44 21.12
N VAL A 245 18.84 -11.36 20.25
CA VAL A 245 18.72 -11.21 18.80
C VAL A 245 17.29 -11.52 18.37
N THR A 246 16.68 -10.59 17.68
CA THR A 246 15.28 -10.71 17.22
C THR A 246 15.09 -10.02 15.87
N LYS A 247 13.89 -10.19 15.32
CA LYS A 247 13.42 -9.50 14.12
C LYS A 247 11.97 -9.09 14.38
N ASP A 248 11.65 -7.84 14.05
CA ASP A 248 10.25 -7.40 13.93
C ASP A 248 9.88 -7.24 12.46
N VAL A 249 8.61 -7.40 12.15
CA VAL A 249 8.01 -7.10 10.85
C VAL A 249 6.90 -6.08 11.10
N PHE A 250 6.92 -4.97 10.38
CA PHE A 250 5.93 -3.92 10.54
C PHE A 250 4.78 -4.15 9.55
N TYR A 251 3.55 -4.17 10.06
CA TYR A 251 2.33 -4.38 9.25
C TYR A 251 1.45 -3.13 9.14
N SER A 252 1.92 -2.01 9.69
CA SER A 252 1.24 -0.74 9.64
C SER A 252 2.25 0.38 9.52
N ARG A 253 1.79 1.52 9.00
CA ARG A 253 2.56 2.76 8.95
C ARG A 253 2.41 3.58 10.23
N ASP A 254 1.99 3.00 11.35
CA ASP A 254 1.84 3.77 12.58
C ASP A 254 3.15 3.85 13.36
N LEU A 255 3.20 4.83 14.27
CA LEU A 255 4.30 5.03 15.20
C LEU A 255 3.99 4.47 16.60
N ASP A 256 2.90 3.72 16.79
CA ASP A 256 2.51 3.24 18.13
C ASP A 256 3.65 2.41 18.73
N TRP A 257 4.24 1.52 17.93
CA TRP A 257 5.35 0.67 18.35
C TRP A 257 6.56 1.48 18.85
N ILE A 258 6.99 2.52 18.15
CA ILE A 258 8.15 3.32 18.59
C ILE A 258 7.79 4.19 19.79
N LEU A 259 6.56 4.71 19.85
CA LEU A 259 6.14 5.55 20.95
C LEU A 259 5.87 4.76 22.23
N ASP A 260 5.51 3.48 22.15
CA ASP A 260 5.13 2.68 23.31
C ASP A 260 6.21 1.67 23.73
N ASN A 261 7.08 1.19 22.83
CA ASN A 261 8.16 0.24 23.16
C ASN A 261 9.38 0.89 23.84
N TYR A 262 9.39 2.20 24.02
CA TYR A 262 10.48 2.89 24.72
C TYR A 262 9.96 3.89 25.76
N TYR A 263 8.65 3.88 26.02
CA TYR A 263 8.02 4.76 26.99
C TYR A 263 8.27 4.27 28.41
N SER A 264 8.69 5.16 29.33
CA SER A 264 9.02 4.71 30.69
C SER A 264 7.81 4.13 31.44
N GLN A 265 6.56 4.54 31.14
CA GLN A 265 5.39 3.97 31.83
C GLN A 265 5.05 2.54 31.40
N THR A 266 5.58 2.08 30.27
CA THR A 266 5.36 0.73 29.77
C THR A 266 6.51 -0.21 30.13
N SER A 267 7.58 0.28 30.80
CA SER A 267 8.77 -0.49 31.17
C SER A 267 8.50 -1.67 32.10
N THR A 268 7.34 -1.70 32.78
CA THR A 268 6.93 -2.77 33.68
C THR A 268 5.73 -3.57 33.19
N ILE A 269 5.22 -3.27 31.98
CA ILE A 269 4.05 -3.92 31.40
C ILE A 269 4.54 -5.05 30.48
N PRO A 270 4.21 -6.33 30.75
CA PRO A 270 4.58 -7.43 29.86
C PRO A 270 4.13 -7.17 28.42
N TYR A 271 4.95 -7.61 27.47
CA TYR A 271 4.83 -7.44 26.01
C TYR A 271 4.96 -5.99 25.51
N MET A 272 5.27 -5.04 26.40
CA MET A 272 5.58 -3.66 26.04
C MET A 272 6.96 -3.30 26.55
N ASN A 273 7.64 -2.41 25.83
CA ASN A 273 8.98 -1.94 26.19
C ASN A 273 9.92 -3.10 26.58
N PRO A 274 10.23 -4.00 25.63
CA PRO A 274 10.95 -5.24 25.93
C PRO A 274 12.33 -4.95 26.52
N SER A 275 12.98 -3.87 26.09
CA SER A 275 14.26 -3.35 26.61
C SER A 275 14.18 -2.82 28.06
N MET A 276 12.98 -2.62 28.62
CA MET A 276 12.74 -1.91 29.89
C MET A 276 13.43 -0.54 29.93
N TYR A 277 13.42 0.19 28.82
CA TYR A 277 14.06 1.49 28.71
C TYR A 277 13.25 2.56 29.45
N GLU A 278 13.93 3.32 30.31
CA GLU A 278 13.36 4.46 31.02
C GLU A 278 14.22 5.70 30.77
N ASN A 279 13.61 6.76 30.23
CA ASN A 279 14.33 7.98 29.90
C ASN A 279 13.43 9.22 29.76
N ASP A 280 13.59 10.16 30.68
CA ASP A 280 12.81 11.42 30.72
C ASP A 280 12.86 12.24 29.41
N THR A 281 13.99 12.20 28.68
CA THR A 281 14.12 12.93 27.41
C THR A 281 13.31 12.26 26.31
N PHE A 282 13.34 10.93 26.22
CA PHE A 282 12.48 10.18 25.30
C PHE A 282 11.00 10.44 25.61
N ASP A 283 10.62 10.35 26.88
CA ASP A 283 9.23 10.58 27.30
C ASP A 283 8.75 11.99 26.92
N SER A 284 9.62 12.99 27.06
CA SER A 284 9.31 14.37 26.65
C SER A 284 9.17 14.50 25.13
N LEU A 285 10.05 13.87 24.34
CA LEU A 285 9.98 13.88 22.87
C LEU A 285 8.72 13.17 22.35
N ARG A 286 8.32 12.06 22.98
CA ARG A 286 7.07 11.36 22.70
C ARG A 286 5.85 12.29 22.83
N GLU A 287 5.77 13.08 23.90
CA GLU A 287 4.65 14.02 24.08
C GLU A 287 4.63 15.12 23.01
N VAL A 288 5.79 15.53 22.48
CA VAL A 288 5.86 16.46 21.34
C VAL A 288 5.28 15.82 20.08
N VAL A 289 5.63 14.56 19.78
CA VAL A 289 5.06 13.83 18.63
C VAL A 289 3.54 13.75 18.72
N LEU A 290 3.01 13.40 19.90
CA LEU A 290 1.57 13.22 20.13
C LEU A 290 0.76 14.53 20.08
N SER A 291 1.41 15.68 20.23
CA SER A 291 0.77 17.00 20.26
C SER A 291 1.15 17.90 19.07
N ALA A 292 1.96 17.41 18.13
CA ALA A 292 2.43 18.19 16.99
C ALA A 292 1.25 18.67 16.12
N PRO A 293 1.06 19.98 15.94
CA PRO A 293 -0.08 20.53 15.17
C PRO A 293 0.13 20.49 13.66
N THR A 294 1.38 20.38 13.18
CA THR A 294 1.70 20.39 11.74
C THR A 294 2.57 19.20 11.35
N SER A 295 2.57 18.86 10.05
CA SER A 295 3.43 17.80 9.51
C SER A 295 4.91 18.08 9.70
N GLY A 296 5.35 19.33 9.56
CA GLY A 296 6.75 19.71 9.72
C GLY A 296 7.26 19.50 11.15
N GLU A 297 6.49 19.99 12.14
CA GLU A 297 6.84 19.81 13.56
C GLU A 297 6.76 18.35 13.98
N PHE A 298 5.80 17.60 13.43
CA PHE A 298 5.70 16.16 13.65
C PHE A 298 6.94 15.41 13.11
N LEU A 299 7.33 15.64 11.86
CA LEU A 299 8.48 14.97 11.25
C LEU A 299 9.79 15.30 11.98
N GLU A 300 9.95 16.55 12.42
CA GLU A 300 11.10 16.96 13.24
C GLU A 300 11.13 16.22 14.59
N ALA A 301 10.00 16.13 15.28
CA ALA A 301 9.90 15.41 16.55
C ALA A 301 10.16 13.89 16.39
N VAL A 302 9.67 13.27 15.32
CA VAL A 302 9.92 11.85 15.01
C VAL A 302 11.39 11.61 14.65
N ALA A 303 12.04 12.55 13.95
CA ALA A 303 13.48 12.51 13.70
C ALA A 303 14.28 12.60 15.01
N ASP A 304 13.87 13.46 15.94
CA ASP A 304 14.56 13.62 17.22
C ASP A 304 14.43 12.39 18.13
N ILE A 305 13.27 11.72 18.11
CA ILE A 305 13.12 10.40 18.75
C ILE A 305 14.13 9.39 18.19
N GLN A 306 14.21 9.26 16.86
CA GLN A 306 15.12 8.31 16.22
C GLN A 306 16.60 8.61 16.55
N LYS A 307 17.02 9.88 16.51
CA LYS A 307 18.38 10.29 16.91
C LYS A 307 18.66 9.96 18.37
N HIS A 308 17.69 10.20 19.26
CA HIS A 308 17.83 9.95 20.69
C HIS A 308 17.98 8.46 21.00
N LEU A 309 17.20 7.60 20.33
CA LEU A 309 17.31 6.15 20.45
C LEU A 309 18.64 5.64 19.85
N HIS A 310 19.06 6.15 18.69
CA HIS A 310 20.37 5.83 18.09
C HIS A 310 21.55 6.20 19.00
N GLU A 311 21.42 7.29 19.75
CA GLU A 311 22.43 7.73 20.70
C GLU A 311 22.45 6.89 22.00
N ASN A 312 21.27 6.53 22.54
CA ASN A 312 21.16 5.82 23.81
C ASN A 312 21.23 4.29 23.67
N GLY A 313 20.95 3.77 22.48
CA GLY A 313 21.05 2.36 22.11
C GLY A 313 20.31 1.38 23.03
N PRO A 314 19.01 1.58 23.40
CA PRO A 314 18.24 0.51 24.03
C PRO A 314 18.06 -0.69 23.11
N VAL A 315 18.12 -0.43 21.80
CA VAL A 315 18.14 -1.41 20.73
C VAL A 315 19.32 -1.10 19.80
N LEU A 316 20.00 -2.13 19.32
CA LEU A 316 20.93 -2.03 18.18
C LEU A 316 20.27 -2.63 16.95
N ILE A 317 19.77 -1.79 16.06
CA ILE A 317 19.32 -2.25 14.73
C ILE A 317 20.51 -2.84 13.99
N VAL A 318 20.31 -3.90 13.23
CA VAL A 318 21.38 -4.60 12.50
C VAL A 318 21.21 -4.42 11.00
N CYS A 319 20.07 -4.82 10.45
CA CYS A 319 19.83 -4.78 9.01
C CYS A 319 18.35 -4.95 8.64
N HIS A 320 18.03 -4.60 7.40
CA HIS A 320 16.88 -5.09 6.67
C HIS A 320 17.21 -6.38 5.94
N ASP A 321 16.28 -7.33 5.91
CA ASP A 321 16.35 -8.47 4.99
C ASP A 321 15.97 -8.02 3.57
N ILE A 322 16.57 -8.64 2.55
CA ILE A 322 16.04 -8.58 1.18
C ILE A 322 15.10 -9.78 1.00
N GLU A 323 13.89 -9.51 0.53
CA GLU A 323 12.84 -10.50 0.28
C GLU A 323 12.70 -10.75 -1.21
N TYR A 324 12.50 -12.01 -1.57
CA TYR A 324 12.42 -12.49 -2.95
C TYR A 324 11.09 -13.22 -3.17
N HIS A 325 10.23 -12.67 -4.02
CA HIS A 325 8.94 -13.26 -4.36
C HIS A 325 9.00 -13.85 -5.76
N ALA A 326 8.86 -15.17 -5.85
CA ALA A 326 8.88 -15.90 -7.11
C ALA A 326 7.46 -16.23 -7.59
N TYR A 327 7.24 -16.09 -8.90
CA TYR A 327 5.95 -16.34 -9.55
C TYR A 327 6.15 -16.84 -11.00
N GLU A 328 5.20 -17.66 -11.45
CA GLU A 328 5.12 -18.21 -12.81
C GLU A 328 4.72 -17.09 -13.78
N ASN A 329 5.27 -17.03 -14.99
CA ASN A 329 5.01 -15.93 -15.95
C ASN A 329 4.51 -16.39 -17.34
N THR A 330 4.26 -17.68 -17.54
CA THR A 330 3.81 -18.26 -18.81
C THR A 330 2.35 -17.94 -19.08
N TYR A 331 1.47 -18.17 -18.08
CA TYR A 331 0.02 -18.17 -18.32
C TYR A 331 -0.67 -16.87 -17.91
N PHE A 332 -0.18 -16.22 -16.86
CA PHE A 332 -0.77 -15.01 -16.30
C PHE A 332 0.14 -13.79 -16.51
N THR A 333 -0.49 -12.61 -16.43
CA THR A 333 0.15 -11.30 -16.38
C THR A 333 -0.69 -10.40 -15.46
N GLY A 334 -0.24 -9.17 -15.19
CA GLY A 334 -0.91 -8.26 -14.25
C GLY A 334 -0.52 -8.49 -12.79
N TYR A 335 0.64 -9.13 -12.56
CA TYR A 335 1.27 -9.19 -11.25
C TYR A 335 1.60 -7.77 -10.76
N VAL A 336 1.24 -7.49 -9.51
CA VAL A 336 1.49 -6.21 -8.86
C VAL A 336 2.68 -6.37 -7.92
N GLU A 337 3.74 -5.61 -8.21
CA GLU A 337 4.90 -5.47 -7.32
C GLU A 337 4.51 -4.61 -6.10
N ASP A 338 3.77 -5.20 -5.18
CA ASP A 338 3.38 -4.53 -3.94
C ASP A 338 4.55 -4.57 -2.98
N GLY A 339 5.05 -3.42 -2.55
CA GLY A 339 6.14 -3.41 -1.59
C GLY A 339 5.72 -4.04 -0.25
N TYR A 340 4.48 -3.89 0.18
CA TYR A 340 4.00 -4.39 1.47
C TYR A 340 3.64 -5.89 1.40
N TRP A 341 2.92 -6.33 0.36
CA TRP A 341 2.43 -7.71 0.20
C TRP A 341 3.29 -8.59 -0.73
N GLY A 342 4.35 -8.06 -1.31
CA GLY A 342 5.06 -8.72 -2.41
C GLY A 342 4.12 -9.02 -3.58
N ILE A 343 4.41 -10.09 -4.32
CA ILE A 343 3.62 -10.48 -5.49
C ILE A 343 2.24 -11.09 -5.14
N PRO A 344 2.11 -12.09 -4.24
CA PRO A 344 0.84 -12.78 -3.98
C PRO A 344 -0.08 -11.98 -3.02
N GLY A 345 -0.18 -10.67 -3.24
CA GLY A 345 -0.99 -9.75 -2.45
C GLY A 345 -2.41 -9.55 -2.98
N PRO A 346 -3.26 -8.83 -2.22
CA PRO A 346 -4.64 -8.53 -2.62
C PRO A 346 -4.72 -7.78 -3.96
N TRP A 347 -3.72 -6.99 -4.31
CA TRP A 347 -3.68 -6.27 -5.59
C TRP A 347 -3.43 -7.17 -6.79
N THR A 348 -2.47 -8.10 -6.68
CA THR A 348 -2.29 -9.13 -7.71
C THR A 348 -3.53 -10.00 -7.82
N ASN A 349 -4.17 -10.39 -6.72
CA ASN A 349 -5.41 -11.17 -6.79
C ASN A 349 -6.48 -10.49 -7.65
N VAL A 350 -6.59 -9.16 -7.57
CA VAL A 350 -7.55 -8.39 -8.38
C VAL A 350 -7.04 -8.19 -9.82
N LYS A 351 -5.75 -7.91 -10.02
CA LYS A 351 -5.19 -7.51 -11.33
C LYS A 351 -4.72 -8.66 -12.21
N VAL A 352 -4.42 -9.82 -11.65
CA VAL A 352 -3.90 -10.96 -12.41
C VAL A 352 -4.93 -11.44 -13.43
N HIS A 353 -4.49 -11.70 -14.66
CA HIS A 353 -5.33 -12.11 -15.77
C HIS A 353 -4.55 -12.93 -16.80
N ASN A 354 -5.26 -13.67 -17.64
CA ASN A 354 -4.61 -14.51 -18.65
C ASN A 354 -3.77 -13.65 -19.60
N LYS A 355 -2.52 -14.07 -19.82
CA LYS A 355 -1.59 -13.43 -20.76
C LYS A 355 -2.06 -13.52 -22.22
N MET A 356 -2.88 -14.52 -22.53
CA MET A 356 -3.44 -14.74 -23.87
C MET A 356 -4.94 -15.03 -23.80
N GLY A 357 -5.68 -14.50 -24.78
CA GLY A 357 -7.12 -14.72 -24.89
C GLY A 357 -7.92 -13.70 -24.11
N SER A 358 -9.00 -14.14 -23.46
CA SER A 358 -9.83 -13.29 -22.61
C SER A 358 -9.05 -12.90 -21.36
N VAL A 359 -9.04 -11.61 -21.01
CA VAL A 359 -8.52 -11.13 -19.73
C VAL A 359 -9.31 -11.73 -18.57
N PHE A 360 -10.60 -11.99 -18.77
CA PHE A 360 -11.44 -12.66 -17.78
C PHE A 360 -11.34 -14.17 -17.85
N GLY A 361 -11.34 -14.77 -16.67
CA GLY A 361 -11.41 -16.21 -16.44
C GLY A 361 -10.08 -16.81 -16.00
N GLY A 362 -10.12 -18.08 -15.61
CA GLY A 362 -8.94 -18.80 -15.13
C GLY A 362 -8.89 -18.94 -13.61
N VAL A 363 -7.92 -19.73 -13.16
CA VAL A 363 -7.69 -20.07 -11.75
C VAL A 363 -6.26 -19.73 -11.42
N PHE A 364 -6.07 -18.81 -10.48
CA PHE A 364 -4.76 -18.40 -9.98
C PHE A 364 -4.43 -19.17 -8.69
N ASP A 365 -3.47 -20.09 -8.72
CA ASP A 365 -3.10 -20.96 -7.61
C ASP A 365 -1.90 -20.39 -6.81
N ILE A 366 -2.11 -20.15 -5.53
CA ILE A 366 -1.12 -19.63 -4.59
C ILE A 366 -0.77 -20.72 -3.57
N ALA A 367 0.50 -21.10 -3.53
CA ALA A 367 1.00 -22.04 -2.54
C ALA A 367 1.25 -21.34 -1.18
N ILE A 368 0.61 -21.85 -0.13
CA ILE A 368 0.75 -21.36 1.26
C ILE A 368 1.49 -22.35 2.16
N GLY A 369 2.04 -21.86 3.28
CA GLY A 369 2.74 -22.71 4.25
C GLY A 369 1.82 -23.55 5.12
N SER A 370 0.63 -23.06 5.43
CA SER A 370 -0.31 -23.75 6.30
C SER A 370 -1.73 -23.34 6.00
N TYR A 371 -2.67 -24.28 6.14
CA TYR A 371 -4.09 -23.96 6.12
C TYR A 371 -4.44 -23.02 7.29
N PRO A 372 -5.21 -21.94 7.06
CA PRO A 372 -5.52 -20.97 8.09
C PRO A 372 -6.35 -21.59 9.23
N VAL A 373 -6.02 -21.23 10.46
CA VAL A 373 -6.75 -21.71 11.64
C VAL A 373 -8.08 -20.98 11.85
N THR A 374 -8.30 -19.86 11.16
CA THR A 374 -9.51 -19.05 11.23
C THR A 374 -9.70 -18.17 9.99
N PHE A 375 -10.96 -17.91 9.64
CA PHE A 375 -11.38 -16.88 8.67
C PHE A 375 -12.03 -15.66 9.36
N ASN A 376 -11.85 -15.53 10.67
CA ASN A 376 -12.32 -14.39 11.44
C ASN A 376 -11.30 -13.25 11.39
N MET A 377 -11.72 -12.13 10.81
CA MET A 377 -10.90 -10.91 10.68
C MET A 377 -10.37 -10.33 12.00
N PHE A 378 -10.97 -10.70 13.14
CA PHE A 378 -10.57 -10.20 14.46
C PHE A 378 -9.57 -11.09 15.21
N ARG A 379 -9.27 -12.28 14.71
CA ARG A 379 -8.56 -13.32 15.47
C ARG A 379 -7.08 -13.44 15.17
N THR A 380 -6.62 -12.86 14.06
CA THR A 380 -5.21 -12.94 13.67
C THR A 380 -4.85 -11.76 12.78
N ASP A 381 -3.63 -11.28 12.95
CA ASP A 381 -2.94 -10.28 12.14
C ASP A 381 -1.82 -10.91 11.30
N ALA A 382 -1.74 -12.25 11.26
CA ALA A 382 -0.72 -12.98 10.53
C ALA A 382 -0.77 -12.60 9.04
N TYR A 383 0.40 -12.29 8.50
CA TYR A 383 0.57 -11.80 7.13
C TYR A 383 -0.12 -12.67 6.07
N ASP A 384 0.12 -13.98 6.10
CA ASP A 384 -0.44 -14.93 5.14
C ASP A 384 -1.97 -15.00 5.25
N VAL A 385 -2.51 -14.85 6.46
CA VAL A 385 -3.96 -14.79 6.67
C VAL A 385 -4.56 -13.47 6.18
N GLN A 386 -3.91 -12.34 6.48
CA GLN A 386 -4.39 -11.02 6.09
C GLN A 386 -4.34 -10.79 4.58
N SER A 387 -3.46 -11.48 3.85
CA SER A 387 -3.38 -11.43 2.39
C SER A 387 -4.71 -11.80 1.71
N PHE A 388 -5.35 -12.88 2.16
CA PHE A 388 -6.62 -13.36 1.60
C PHE A 388 -7.83 -12.76 2.31
N LEU A 389 -7.76 -12.46 3.62
CA LEU A 389 -8.83 -11.73 4.31
C LEU A 389 -9.05 -10.36 3.68
N SER A 390 -8.00 -9.71 3.17
CA SER A 390 -8.13 -8.45 2.44
C SER A 390 -8.81 -8.59 1.08
N SER A 391 -8.88 -9.79 0.51
CA SER A 391 -9.69 -10.08 -0.68
C SER A 391 -11.16 -10.36 -0.35
N LEU A 392 -11.47 -10.69 0.91
CA LEU A 392 -12.82 -10.94 1.41
C LEU A 392 -13.48 -9.69 2.01
N TYR A 393 -12.72 -8.87 2.70
CA TYR A 393 -13.25 -7.73 3.46
C TYR A 393 -12.68 -6.39 2.97
N SER A 394 -13.58 -5.43 2.82
CA SER A 394 -13.28 -4.06 2.39
C SER A 394 -13.22 -3.10 3.57
N GLY A 395 -12.37 -2.09 3.48
CA GLY A 395 -12.28 -0.98 4.43
C GLY A 395 -12.94 0.28 3.86
N VAL A 396 -12.94 1.38 4.63
CA VAL A 396 -13.26 2.71 4.06
C VAL A 396 -12.20 3.08 3.02
N TYR A 397 -10.95 2.83 3.37
CA TYR A 397 -9.80 2.83 2.46
C TYR A 397 -9.21 1.43 2.32
N THR A 398 -8.40 1.28 1.28
CA THR A 398 -7.36 0.25 1.18
C THR A 398 -6.01 0.93 0.95
N MET A 399 -4.93 0.24 1.29
CA MET A 399 -3.56 0.70 1.03
C MET A 399 -3.10 0.15 -0.32
N GLY A 400 -2.75 1.05 -1.24
CA GLY A 400 -2.23 0.74 -2.57
C GLY A 400 -0.84 0.13 -2.56
N PRO A 401 -0.42 -0.49 -3.68
CA PRO A 401 0.93 -1.03 -3.83
C PRO A 401 2.01 0.06 -3.83
N ASP A 402 1.63 1.28 -4.20
CA ASP A 402 2.39 2.52 -4.11
C ASP A 402 2.44 3.14 -2.70
N ARG A 403 1.79 2.49 -1.70
CA ARG A 403 1.62 2.96 -0.32
C ARG A 403 0.76 4.23 -0.19
N GLU A 404 0.02 4.56 -1.24
CA GLU A 404 -1.01 5.60 -1.19
C GLU A 404 -2.37 5.02 -0.79
N ARG A 405 -3.27 5.89 -0.36
CA ARG A 405 -4.60 5.49 0.09
C ARG A 405 -5.57 5.52 -1.08
N TYR A 406 -6.27 4.41 -1.28
CA TYR A 406 -7.33 4.30 -2.26
C TYR A 406 -8.68 4.17 -1.58
N LEU A 407 -9.65 4.93 -2.08
CA LEU A 407 -11.04 4.87 -1.66
C LEU A 407 -11.67 3.53 -2.10
N ASP A 408 -11.92 2.67 -1.11
CA ASP A 408 -12.51 1.34 -1.31
C ASP A 408 -14.04 1.47 -1.25
N ILE A 409 -14.72 1.17 -0.14
CA ILE A 409 -16.19 1.34 -0.11
C ILE A 409 -16.64 2.81 -0.15
N ALA A 410 -15.74 3.73 0.21
CA ALA A 410 -16.07 5.15 0.29
C ALA A 410 -15.96 5.82 -1.08
N LYS A 411 -16.87 6.76 -1.34
CA LYS A 411 -16.82 7.68 -2.47
C LYS A 411 -16.08 8.97 -2.10
N GLU A 412 -16.19 9.40 -0.85
CA GLU A 412 -15.52 10.59 -0.34
C GLU A 412 -15.30 10.44 1.17
N VAL A 413 -14.17 10.94 1.64
CA VAL A 413 -13.90 11.10 3.08
C VAL A 413 -13.43 12.52 3.31
N LEU A 414 -14.12 13.22 4.21
CA LEU A 414 -13.81 14.59 4.60
C LEU A 414 -13.40 14.62 6.07
N ILE A 415 -12.17 15.07 6.34
CA ILE A 415 -11.65 15.28 7.70
C ILE A 415 -11.67 16.78 7.98
N GLU A 416 -12.31 17.17 9.08
CA GLU A 416 -12.54 18.56 9.47
C GLU A 416 -12.07 18.81 10.90
N THR A 417 -11.37 19.92 11.11
CA THR A 417 -10.99 20.44 12.44
C THR A 417 -11.62 21.81 12.64
N HIS A 418 -11.51 22.40 13.83
CA HIS A 418 -12.04 23.75 14.08
C HIS A 418 -11.48 24.80 13.11
N SER A 419 -10.24 24.60 12.64
CA SER A 419 -9.56 25.51 11.71
C SER A 419 -10.15 25.48 10.29
N THR A 420 -10.69 24.33 9.86
CA THR A 420 -11.29 24.15 8.53
C THR A 420 -12.81 24.30 8.56
N ASN A 421 -13.45 23.98 9.69
CA ASN A 421 -14.88 24.09 9.89
C ASN A 421 -15.21 24.52 11.33
N ILE A 422 -15.70 25.76 11.49
CA ILE A 422 -16.05 26.36 12.79
C ILE A 422 -17.15 25.61 13.55
N ALA A 423 -17.89 24.71 12.91
CA ALA A 423 -18.88 23.86 13.56
C ALA A 423 -18.23 22.72 14.38
N VAL A 424 -16.99 22.34 14.06
CA VAL A 424 -16.20 21.38 14.84
C VAL A 424 -15.71 22.10 16.11
N PRO A 425 -15.93 21.56 17.31
CA PRO A 425 -15.38 22.16 18.54
C PRO A 425 -13.85 22.24 18.53
N GLU A 426 -13.29 23.25 19.21
CA GLU A 426 -11.84 23.40 19.34
C GLU A 426 -11.24 22.15 20.04
N GLY A 427 -10.16 21.60 19.49
CA GLY A 427 -9.54 20.37 19.97
C GLY A 427 -10.17 19.07 19.45
N GLN A 428 -11.22 19.13 18.63
CA GLN A 428 -11.86 17.94 18.04
C GLN A 428 -11.60 17.82 16.54
N THR A 429 -11.72 16.58 16.06
CA THR A 429 -11.70 16.23 14.63
C THR A 429 -12.98 15.50 14.26
N TRP A 430 -13.64 15.91 13.17
CA TRP A 430 -14.80 15.24 12.61
C TRP A 430 -14.42 14.58 11.28
N ILE A 431 -14.86 13.34 11.09
CA ILE A 431 -14.57 12.54 9.90
C ILE A 431 -15.91 12.14 9.29
N LYS A 432 -16.16 12.59 8.07
CA LYS A 432 -17.38 12.27 7.32
C LYS A 432 -17.03 11.28 6.23
N VAL A 433 -17.72 10.14 6.21
CA VAL A 433 -17.54 9.09 5.20
C VAL A 433 -18.81 9.01 4.37
N GLU A 434 -18.70 9.28 3.07
CA GLU A 434 -19.75 9.01 2.08
C GLU A 434 -19.45 7.67 1.40
N VAL A 435 -20.37 6.72 1.54
CA VAL A 435 -20.30 5.37 0.98
C VAL A 435 -20.72 5.39 -0.50
N LYS A 436 -20.08 4.58 -1.35
CA LYS A 436 -20.43 4.42 -2.77
C LYS A 436 -21.90 3.98 -2.93
N ASP A 437 -22.54 4.43 -4.01
CA ASP A 437 -23.92 4.06 -4.28
C ASP A 437 -24.01 2.61 -4.78
N GLY A 438 -25.04 1.88 -4.33
CA GLY A 438 -25.39 0.57 -4.89
C GLY A 438 -24.50 -0.60 -4.48
N ILE A 439 -23.53 -0.40 -3.57
CA ILE A 439 -22.72 -1.50 -3.05
C ILE A 439 -23.53 -2.41 -2.11
N VAL A 440 -23.22 -3.70 -2.17
CA VAL A 440 -23.93 -4.75 -1.43
C VAL A 440 -22.96 -5.66 -0.71
N TRP A 441 -23.44 -6.23 0.38
CA TRP A 441 -22.87 -7.41 1.01
C TRP A 441 -23.16 -8.65 0.15
N SER A 442 -22.39 -9.72 0.37
CA SER A 442 -22.49 -10.99 -0.37
C SER A 442 -23.84 -11.72 -0.20
N ASP A 443 -24.66 -11.31 0.77
CA ASP A 443 -26.03 -11.80 0.95
C ASP A 443 -27.10 -10.93 0.24
N GLY A 444 -26.66 -9.91 -0.51
CA GLY A 444 -27.50 -8.97 -1.24
C GLY A 444 -28.06 -7.82 -0.40
N THR A 445 -27.74 -7.74 0.89
CA THR A 445 -28.11 -6.57 1.71
C THR A 445 -27.27 -5.35 1.32
N SER A 446 -27.83 -4.15 1.36
CA SER A 446 -27.09 -2.93 1.00
C SER A 446 -26.04 -2.59 2.06
N LEU A 447 -24.82 -2.24 1.63
CA LEU A 447 -23.79 -1.68 2.51
C LEU A 447 -23.97 -0.16 2.56
N THR A 448 -24.15 0.39 3.76
CA THR A 448 -24.62 1.77 3.97
C THR A 448 -23.77 2.54 4.97
N GLY A 449 -24.08 3.83 5.17
CA GLY A 449 -23.51 4.62 6.24
C GLY A 449 -23.81 4.07 7.65
N SER A 450 -24.88 3.27 7.80
CA SER A 450 -25.17 2.59 9.06
C SER A 450 -24.12 1.55 9.41
N ASP A 451 -23.67 0.74 8.44
CA ASP A 451 -22.61 -0.27 8.67
C ASP A 451 -21.29 0.39 9.07
N VAL A 452 -20.94 1.52 8.46
CA VAL A 452 -19.74 2.30 8.81
C VAL A 452 -19.85 2.85 10.24
N ALA A 453 -20.99 3.46 10.59
CA ALA A 453 -21.19 4.01 11.92
C ALA A 453 -21.22 2.91 13.01
N PHE A 454 -21.88 1.80 12.70
CA PHE A 454 -21.94 0.62 13.54
C PHE A 454 -20.54 0.03 13.76
N THR A 455 -19.75 -0.14 12.70
CA THR A 455 -18.39 -0.71 12.76
C THR A 455 -17.52 0.02 13.79
N PHE A 456 -17.41 1.35 13.68
CA PHE A 456 -16.53 2.10 14.59
C PHE A 456 -17.05 2.16 16.02
N THR A 457 -18.37 2.17 16.20
CA THR A 457 -18.98 2.05 17.54
C THR A 457 -18.67 0.69 18.15
N TYR A 458 -18.87 -0.38 17.38
CA TYR A 458 -18.61 -1.76 17.79
C TYR A 458 -17.14 -1.98 18.17
N LEU A 459 -16.20 -1.52 17.33
CA LEU A 459 -14.76 -1.61 17.59
C LEU A 459 -14.37 -0.89 18.89
N TYR A 460 -14.86 0.34 19.09
CA TYR A 460 -14.63 1.07 20.33
C TYR A 460 -15.16 0.31 21.56
N GLU A 461 -16.40 -0.20 21.50
CA GLU A 461 -17.03 -0.89 22.63
C GLU A 461 -16.38 -2.24 22.96
N ILE A 462 -15.96 -3.03 21.96
CA ILE A 462 -15.18 -4.24 22.24
C ILE A 462 -13.81 -3.91 22.82
N GLY A 463 -13.20 -2.78 22.41
CA GLY A 463 -11.98 -2.25 23.00
C GLY A 463 -12.14 -1.96 24.50
N LEU A 464 -13.23 -1.30 24.89
CA LEU A 464 -13.57 -1.06 26.31
C LEU A 464 -13.76 -2.35 27.13
N LEU A 465 -14.12 -3.45 26.48
CA LEU A 465 -14.21 -4.78 27.09
C LEU A 465 -12.86 -5.51 27.16
N GLY A 466 -11.76 -4.83 26.83
CA GLY A 466 -10.40 -5.36 26.85
C GLY A 466 -10.08 -6.33 25.71
N ARG A 467 -10.78 -6.21 24.57
CA ARG A 467 -10.62 -7.14 23.43
C ARG A 467 -9.68 -6.55 22.39
N PRO A 468 -8.59 -7.25 22.02
CA PRO A 468 -7.54 -6.70 21.15
C PRO A 468 -8.03 -6.14 19.81
N ALA A 469 -9.06 -6.77 19.23
CA ALA A 469 -9.65 -6.36 17.96
C ALA A 469 -10.22 -4.93 17.93
N GLY A 470 -10.58 -4.37 19.08
CA GLY A 470 -11.05 -3.00 19.21
C GLY A 470 -10.00 -2.02 19.71
N VAL A 471 -8.79 -2.47 20.02
CA VAL A 471 -7.76 -1.63 20.63
C VAL A 471 -6.98 -0.92 19.53
N GLY A 472 -6.99 0.41 19.55
CA GLY A 472 -6.11 1.24 18.74
C GLY A 472 -6.07 2.64 19.32
N ARG A 473 -5.01 3.41 19.08
CA ARG A 473 -4.91 4.74 19.70
C ARG A 473 -6.08 5.67 19.41
N TRP A 474 -6.73 5.50 18.25
CA TRP A 474 -7.94 6.25 17.89
C TRP A 474 -9.11 6.03 18.88
N THR A 475 -9.16 4.89 19.58
CA THR A 475 -10.22 4.62 20.56
C THR A 475 -10.08 5.45 21.83
N ASP A 476 -8.86 5.90 22.17
CA ASP A 476 -8.64 6.78 23.31
C ASP A 476 -9.29 8.16 23.09
N ASP A 477 -9.36 8.58 21.83
CA ASP A 477 -9.94 9.85 21.43
C ASP A 477 -11.39 9.70 20.91
N PHE A 478 -11.96 8.48 20.81
CA PHE A 478 -13.26 8.27 20.18
C PHE A 478 -14.41 8.87 21.01
N LEU A 479 -15.21 9.75 20.39
CA LEU A 479 -16.37 10.36 21.03
C LEU A 479 -17.68 9.69 20.63
N SER A 480 -17.90 9.50 19.33
CA SER A 480 -19.15 8.96 18.79
C SER A 480 -19.04 8.65 17.30
N SER A 481 -19.90 7.75 16.82
CA SER A 481 -20.25 7.63 15.41
C SER A 481 -21.76 7.79 15.20
N GLU A 482 -22.18 8.42 14.11
CA GLU A 482 -23.59 8.67 13.81
C GLU A 482 -23.90 8.62 12.31
N VAL A 483 -25.14 8.29 11.97
CA VAL A 483 -25.64 8.26 10.58
C VAL A 483 -26.28 9.61 10.24
N LEU A 484 -25.77 10.29 9.21
CA LEU A 484 -26.29 11.58 8.75
C LEU A 484 -27.32 11.44 7.62
N SER A 485 -27.14 10.41 6.80
CA SER A 485 -28.04 10.01 5.72
C SER A 485 -27.79 8.53 5.39
N PRO A 486 -28.60 7.87 4.55
CA PRO A 486 -28.40 6.45 4.23
C PRO A 486 -26.98 6.08 3.81
N ASN A 487 -26.26 6.95 3.08
CA ASN A 487 -24.89 6.67 2.60
C ASN A 487 -23.82 7.47 3.35
N ILE A 488 -24.16 8.20 4.43
CA ILE A 488 -23.20 9.09 5.09
C ILE A 488 -23.13 8.80 6.59
N ALA A 489 -21.93 8.43 7.04
CA ALA A 489 -21.57 8.33 8.45
C ALA A 489 -20.69 9.50 8.89
N ARG A 490 -20.72 9.83 10.18
CA ARG A 490 -19.78 10.77 10.81
C ARG A 490 -19.21 10.19 12.09
N ILE A 491 -17.87 10.16 12.16
CA ILE A 491 -17.09 9.83 13.35
C ILE A 491 -16.55 11.12 13.97
N ARG A 492 -16.48 11.18 15.30
CA ARG A 492 -15.92 12.33 16.04
C ARG A 492 -14.83 11.86 17.00
N LEU A 493 -13.72 12.58 17.01
CA LEU A 493 -12.58 12.34 17.90
C LEU A 493 -12.28 13.58 18.75
N ASP A 494 -11.80 13.38 19.99
CA ASP A 494 -11.42 14.41 20.96
C ASP A 494 -9.94 14.80 20.87
N ARG A 495 -9.43 14.90 19.63
CA ARG A 495 -8.06 15.35 19.36
C ARG A 495 -7.98 16.10 18.04
N ASP A 496 -7.16 17.15 18.01
CA ASP A 496 -6.76 17.92 16.83
C ASP A 496 -5.22 18.03 16.83
N SER A 497 -4.57 17.09 16.14
CA SER A 497 -3.12 17.06 15.96
C SER A 497 -2.78 16.40 14.62
N TYR A 498 -1.57 16.63 14.09
CA TYR A 498 -1.14 15.96 12.86
C TYR A 498 -1.06 14.44 13.06
N TYR A 499 -0.62 13.98 14.22
CA TYR A 499 -0.57 12.57 14.55
C TYR A 499 -1.97 11.91 14.59
N THR A 500 -3.03 12.69 14.90
CA THR A 500 -4.42 12.23 14.77
C THR A 500 -4.74 11.82 13.34
N LEU A 501 -4.18 12.49 12.32
CA LEU A 501 -4.43 12.13 10.92
C LEU A 501 -3.91 10.72 10.58
N LEU A 502 -2.70 10.37 11.04
CA LEU A 502 -2.15 9.01 10.87
C LEU A 502 -2.99 7.96 11.60
N THR A 503 -3.48 8.33 12.78
CA THR A 503 -4.36 7.49 13.59
C THR A 503 -5.72 7.27 12.90
N ILE A 504 -6.27 8.30 12.25
CA ILE A 504 -7.49 8.22 11.41
C ILE A 504 -7.25 7.33 10.19
N GLU A 505 -6.08 7.42 9.54
CA GLU A 505 -5.75 6.58 8.38
C GLU A 505 -5.77 5.09 8.77
N LYS A 506 -5.13 4.72 9.87
CA LYS A 506 -5.20 3.35 10.42
C LYS A 506 -6.63 2.93 10.76
N MET A 507 -7.39 3.83 11.40
CA MET A 507 -8.80 3.58 11.74
C MET A 507 -9.62 3.26 10.48
N LEU A 508 -9.47 4.03 9.40
CA LEU A 508 -10.26 3.89 8.18
C LEU A 508 -9.82 2.71 7.27
N LEU A 509 -8.66 2.10 7.54
CA LEU A 509 -8.26 0.80 6.97
C LEU A 509 -8.93 -0.40 7.64
N ALA A 510 -9.57 -0.20 8.80
CA ALA A 510 -10.29 -1.27 9.49
C ALA A 510 -11.38 -1.85 8.58
N LYS A 511 -11.51 -3.18 8.61
CA LYS A 511 -12.52 -3.90 7.84
C LYS A 511 -13.91 -3.53 8.35
N ILE A 512 -14.80 -3.14 7.44
CA ILE A 512 -16.19 -2.85 7.77
C ILE A 512 -16.93 -4.14 8.07
N ILE A 513 -17.81 -4.10 9.08
CA ILE A 513 -18.62 -5.24 9.48
C ILE A 513 -20.11 -5.02 9.14
N PRO A 514 -20.83 -6.09 8.75
CA PRO A 514 -22.27 -6.02 8.50
C PRO A 514 -23.06 -5.86 9.80
N GLU A 515 -23.76 -4.73 9.96
CA GLU A 515 -24.53 -4.43 11.18
C GLU A 515 -25.55 -5.55 11.48
N HIS A 516 -26.20 -6.09 10.45
CA HIS A 516 -27.22 -7.13 10.60
C HIS A 516 -26.67 -8.48 11.09
N ILE A 517 -25.35 -8.71 11.04
CA ILE A 517 -24.71 -9.91 11.59
C ILE A 517 -24.13 -9.66 12.99
N PHE A 518 -23.60 -8.46 13.24
CA PHE A 518 -22.85 -8.17 14.46
C PHE A 518 -23.69 -7.50 15.57
N ASN A 519 -24.92 -7.07 15.28
CA ASN A 519 -25.83 -6.53 16.29
C ASN A 519 -26.15 -7.53 17.41
N ASP A 520 -26.50 -6.98 18.58
CA ASP A 520 -26.86 -7.75 19.79
C ASP A 520 -28.28 -8.34 19.77
N GLU A 521 -29.15 -7.88 18.89
CA GLU A 521 -30.58 -8.27 18.91
C GLU A 521 -30.82 -9.62 18.22
N THR A 522 -30.20 -9.81 17.07
CA THR A 522 -30.42 -10.94 16.15
C THR A 522 -29.12 -11.56 15.65
N GLY A 523 -28.01 -10.83 15.79
CA GLY A 523 -26.70 -11.25 15.35
C GLY A 523 -25.90 -12.00 16.42
N ILE A 524 -24.60 -12.08 16.19
CA ILE A 524 -23.65 -12.69 17.12
C ILE A 524 -23.36 -11.82 18.35
N GLY A 525 -23.72 -10.53 18.27
CA GLY A 525 -23.49 -9.52 19.29
C GLY A 525 -22.02 -9.32 19.68
N TYR A 526 -21.80 -8.64 20.81
CA TYR A 526 -20.45 -8.52 21.35
C TYR A 526 -19.93 -9.87 21.83
N ALA A 527 -20.74 -10.80 22.32
CA ALA A 527 -20.20 -12.05 22.88
C ALA A 527 -19.56 -12.98 21.82
N GLY A 528 -20.08 -12.96 20.58
CA GLY A 528 -19.67 -13.87 19.52
C GLY A 528 -18.43 -13.45 18.72
N TRP A 529 -17.91 -12.23 18.89
CA TRP A 529 -16.84 -11.68 18.03
C TRP A 529 -15.63 -12.59 17.83
N ALA A 530 -15.20 -13.31 18.88
CA ALA A 530 -14.01 -14.15 18.87
C ALA A 530 -14.28 -15.58 18.37
N THR A 531 -15.53 -16.03 18.39
CA THR A 531 -15.93 -17.39 18.01
C THR A 531 -16.63 -17.45 16.66
N TRP A 532 -17.09 -16.31 16.16
CA TRP A 532 -17.58 -16.19 14.80
C TRP A 532 -16.47 -16.56 13.84
N ASP A 533 -16.69 -17.58 13.02
CA ASP A 533 -15.79 -17.91 11.93
C ASP A 533 -16.68 -18.31 10.77
N PRO A 534 -16.79 -17.46 9.75
CA PRO A 534 -17.84 -17.63 8.76
C PRO A 534 -17.68 -18.88 7.88
N VAL A 535 -16.57 -19.59 8.01
CA VAL A 535 -16.24 -20.78 7.23
C VAL A 535 -16.28 -22.02 8.11
N LEU A 536 -15.73 -21.91 9.32
CA LEU A 536 -15.58 -23.04 10.23
C LEU A 536 -16.77 -23.20 11.19
N THR A 537 -17.67 -22.21 11.30
CA THR A 537 -18.92 -22.32 12.06
C THR A 537 -20.16 -22.31 11.14
N SER A 538 -21.35 -22.44 11.74
CA SER A 538 -22.64 -22.34 11.03
C SER A 538 -23.12 -20.90 10.84
N ASP A 539 -22.32 -19.91 11.23
CA ASP A 539 -22.71 -18.50 11.17
C ASP A 539 -22.73 -18.02 9.70
N PRO A 540 -23.59 -17.05 9.36
CA PRO A 540 -23.67 -16.55 8.00
C PRO A 540 -22.35 -15.90 7.58
N PHE A 541 -21.82 -16.35 6.46
CA PHE A 541 -20.68 -15.72 5.79
C PHE A 541 -21.14 -14.53 4.97
N VAL A 542 -20.85 -13.33 5.47
CA VAL A 542 -21.25 -12.07 4.82
C VAL A 542 -20.00 -11.19 4.67
N THR A 543 -19.70 -10.83 3.42
CA THR A 543 -18.48 -10.12 3.00
C THR A 543 -18.77 -9.10 1.91
N CYS A 544 -17.83 -8.21 1.61
CA CYS A 544 -18.02 -7.13 0.62
C CYS A 544 -16.77 -6.87 -0.23
N GLY A 545 -15.81 -7.80 -0.22
CA GLY A 545 -14.55 -7.71 -0.97
C GLY A 545 -14.68 -8.10 -2.45
N PRO A 546 -13.57 -7.98 -3.21
CA PRO A 546 -13.48 -8.39 -4.61
C PRO A 546 -13.67 -9.89 -4.85
N PHE A 547 -13.57 -10.70 -3.80
CA PHE A 547 -13.81 -12.13 -3.84
C PHE A 547 -14.67 -12.57 -2.65
N TYR A 548 -15.32 -13.72 -2.79
CA TYR A 548 -15.97 -14.43 -1.70
C TYR A 548 -15.45 -15.87 -1.63
N LEU A 549 -15.39 -16.45 -0.44
CA LEU A 549 -15.07 -17.87 -0.29
C LEU A 549 -16.17 -18.73 -0.94
N SER A 550 -15.78 -19.54 -1.93
CA SER A 550 -16.71 -20.40 -2.67
C SER A 550 -16.60 -21.88 -2.33
N ASP A 551 -15.42 -22.34 -1.95
CA ASP A 551 -15.18 -23.73 -1.58
C ASP A 551 -13.98 -23.85 -0.65
N HIS A 552 -13.91 -24.93 0.13
CA HIS A 552 -12.74 -25.26 0.93
C HIS A 552 -12.71 -26.73 1.32
N ASP A 553 -11.51 -27.25 1.56
CA ASP A 553 -11.28 -28.56 2.15
C ASP A 553 -10.21 -28.50 3.25
N SER A 554 -9.55 -29.62 3.56
CA SER A 554 -8.52 -29.69 4.60
C SER A 554 -7.16 -29.10 4.22
N LEU A 555 -6.92 -28.84 2.93
CA LEU A 555 -5.64 -28.41 2.37
C LEU A 555 -5.74 -27.16 1.51
N SER A 556 -6.89 -26.88 0.89
CA SER A 556 -7.10 -25.72 0.04
C SER A 556 -8.40 -24.98 0.32
N PHE A 557 -8.44 -23.71 -0.06
CA PHE A 557 -9.67 -22.93 -0.12
C PHE A 557 -9.71 -22.06 -1.38
N GLU A 558 -10.91 -21.85 -1.89
CA GLU A 558 -11.16 -21.14 -3.15
C GLU A 558 -11.89 -19.83 -2.90
N LEU A 559 -11.33 -18.73 -3.42
CA LEU A 559 -11.98 -17.43 -3.47
C LEU A 559 -12.50 -17.19 -4.89
N SER A 560 -13.82 -17.18 -5.07
CA SER A 560 -14.45 -16.84 -6.35
C SER A 560 -14.68 -15.34 -6.49
N ARG A 561 -14.54 -14.84 -7.71
CA ARG A 561 -14.76 -13.42 -8.04
C ARG A 561 -16.16 -12.94 -7.67
N ASN A 562 -16.23 -11.79 -7.00
CA ASN A 562 -17.47 -11.10 -6.70
C ASN A 562 -17.89 -10.20 -7.88
N MET A 563 -18.95 -10.57 -8.58
CA MET A 563 -19.47 -9.85 -9.75
C MET A 563 -20.12 -8.50 -9.39
N ASP A 564 -20.45 -8.27 -8.13
CA ASP A 564 -21.06 -7.02 -7.65
C ASP A 564 -20.02 -6.07 -7.03
N TYR A 565 -18.72 -6.42 -7.07
CA TYR A 565 -17.68 -5.58 -6.51
C TYR A 565 -17.40 -4.34 -7.36
N HIS A 566 -17.26 -3.21 -6.71
CA HIS A 566 -17.27 -1.90 -7.35
C HIS A 566 -15.96 -1.51 -8.09
N TRP A 567 -14.90 -2.31 -8.01
CA TRP A 567 -13.73 -2.18 -8.91
C TRP A 567 -13.84 -3.00 -10.18
N LEU A 568 -14.82 -3.92 -10.25
CA LEU A 568 -15.07 -4.69 -11.47
C LEU A 568 -15.59 -3.77 -12.58
N SER A 569 -16.14 -2.62 -12.20
CA SER A 569 -16.52 -1.54 -13.10
C SER A 569 -15.31 -0.65 -13.41
N GLY A 570 -14.61 -0.93 -14.51
CA GLY A 570 -13.93 0.11 -15.29
C GLY A 570 -14.94 1.19 -15.74
N LEU A 571 -14.45 2.36 -16.16
CA LEU A 571 -15.30 3.44 -16.64
C LEU A 571 -16.20 2.96 -17.80
N ALA A 572 -17.46 3.38 -17.82
CA ALA A 572 -18.36 3.05 -18.92
C ALA A 572 -17.78 3.49 -20.27
N PRO A 573 -18.09 2.77 -21.37
CA PRO A 573 -17.58 3.10 -22.69
C PRO A 573 -17.84 4.55 -23.05
N GLU A 574 -16.83 5.21 -23.63
CA GLU A 574 -16.96 6.59 -24.07
C GLU A 574 -17.09 6.69 -25.59
N ILE A 575 -18.00 7.55 -26.04
CA ILE A 575 -18.14 7.94 -27.45
C ILE A 575 -17.56 9.33 -27.62
N LEU A 576 -16.31 9.39 -28.07
CA LEU A 576 -15.52 10.61 -28.21
C LEU A 576 -16.06 11.53 -29.32
N SER A 577 -16.53 10.96 -30.44
CA SER A 577 -17.18 11.73 -31.51
C SER A 577 -17.93 10.85 -32.50
N SER A 578 -19.01 11.38 -33.06
CA SER A 578 -19.74 10.84 -34.22
C SER A 578 -20.29 11.97 -35.09
N ALA A 579 -20.64 11.69 -36.35
CA ALA A 579 -21.19 12.69 -37.27
C ALA A 579 -22.26 12.09 -38.20
N ASP A 580 -23.31 12.87 -38.47
CA ASP A 580 -24.31 12.58 -39.50
C ASP A 580 -23.63 12.44 -40.88
N VAL A 581 -24.17 11.54 -41.72
CA VAL A 581 -23.64 11.25 -43.06
C VAL A 581 -24.69 11.61 -44.11
N ASP A 582 -24.38 12.58 -44.97
CA ASP A 582 -25.23 12.95 -46.12
C ASP A 582 -24.53 12.55 -47.43
N TYR A 583 -25.21 11.80 -48.31
CA TYR A 583 -24.63 11.41 -49.60
C TYR A 583 -25.67 11.28 -50.73
N VAL A 584 -25.20 11.15 -51.98
CA VAL A 584 -26.05 11.02 -53.17
C VAL A 584 -26.22 9.54 -53.52
N GLN A 585 -27.46 9.12 -53.78
CA GLN A 585 -27.77 7.73 -54.13
C GLN A 585 -26.86 7.21 -55.24
N GLY A 586 -26.22 6.06 -55.00
CA GLY A 586 -25.32 5.40 -55.95
C GLY A 586 -23.85 5.79 -55.86
N THR A 587 -23.46 6.71 -54.97
CA THR A 587 -22.05 6.88 -54.61
C THR A 587 -21.58 5.74 -53.70
N THR A 588 -20.29 5.43 -53.74
CA THR A 588 -19.64 4.38 -52.95
C THR A 588 -18.58 4.97 -52.03
N GLY A 589 -18.31 4.32 -50.91
CA GLY A 589 -17.34 4.75 -49.89
C GLY A 589 -17.97 5.57 -48.75
N ASN A 590 -19.30 5.56 -48.61
CA ASN A 590 -19.99 6.26 -47.54
C ASN A 590 -20.05 5.35 -46.30
N GLN A 591 -19.60 5.88 -45.16
CA GLN A 591 -19.52 5.13 -43.91
C GLN A 591 -19.82 6.03 -42.71
N ILE A 592 -20.39 5.45 -41.67
CA ILE A 592 -20.43 6.05 -40.34
C ILE A 592 -19.14 5.66 -39.61
N VAL A 593 -18.54 6.60 -38.89
CA VAL A 593 -17.38 6.36 -38.02
C VAL A 593 -17.72 6.87 -36.63
N TRP A 594 -17.77 5.96 -35.66
CA TRP A 594 -17.81 6.30 -34.24
C TRP A 594 -16.39 6.22 -33.68
N LYS A 595 -15.90 7.33 -33.15
CA LYS A 595 -14.69 7.31 -32.33
C LYS A 595 -15.08 6.95 -30.90
N VAL A 596 -14.51 5.86 -30.41
CA VAL A 596 -14.90 5.25 -29.15
C VAL A 596 -13.66 4.85 -28.37
N THR A 597 -13.78 4.74 -27.06
CA THR A 597 -12.72 4.23 -26.19
C THR A 597 -13.35 3.53 -24.99
N ASP A 598 -12.64 2.53 -24.48
CA ASP A 598 -13.03 1.74 -23.32
C ASP A 598 -11.79 0.99 -22.83
N GLU A 599 -11.68 0.77 -21.53
CA GLU A 599 -10.60 0.00 -20.91
C GLU A 599 -10.88 -1.50 -20.95
N ASP A 600 -12.17 -1.90 -20.97
CA ASP A 600 -12.66 -3.28 -20.90
C ASP A 600 -13.76 -3.57 -21.96
N PRO A 601 -13.48 -3.43 -23.27
CA PRO A 601 -14.49 -3.58 -24.32
C PRO A 601 -14.99 -5.04 -24.47
N LEU A 602 -16.30 -5.23 -24.66
CA LEU A 602 -16.90 -6.56 -24.89
C LEU A 602 -17.50 -6.72 -26.29
N TYR A 603 -18.59 -6.02 -26.58
CA TYR A 603 -19.27 -6.11 -27.88
C TYR A 603 -19.99 -4.80 -28.22
N TYR A 604 -20.32 -4.62 -29.50
CA TYR A 604 -21.18 -3.53 -29.94
C TYR A 604 -22.38 -4.04 -30.75
N SER A 605 -23.43 -3.23 -30.82
CA SER A 605 -24.57 -3.45 -31.71
C SER A 605 -24.92 -2.17 -32.45
N ILE A 606 -25.26 -2.30 -33.73
CA ILE A 606 -25.76 -1.22 -34.57
C ILE A 606 -27.21 -1.51 -34.88
N ILE A 607 -28.09 -0.57 -34.54
CA ILE A 607 -29.53 -0.65 -34.75
C ILE A 607 -29.90 0.31 -35.89
N GLN A 608 -30.46 -0.21 -36.97
CA GLN A 608 -31.00 0.59 -38.07
C GLN A 608 -32.53 0.66 -37.95
N ASP A 609 -33.08 1.87 -37.86
CA ASP A 609 -34.52 2.15 -37.82
C ASP A 609 -35.29 1.28 -36.79
N GLY A 610 -34.67 1.03 -35.64
CA GLY A 610 -35.25 0.27 -34.53
C GLY A 610 -35.05 -1.25 -34.59
N SER A 611 -34.37 -1.78 -35.62
CA SER A 611 -34.00 -3.20 -35.74
C SER A 611 -32.49 -3.39 -35.69
N ILE A 612 -32.01 -4.45 -35.02
CA ILE A 612 -30.57 -4.75 -34.96
C ILE A 612 -30.09 -5.11 -36.36
N ALA A 613 -29.14 -4.33 -36.87
CA ALA A 613 -28.48 -4.56 -38.16
C ALA A 613 -27.21 -5.40 -37.98
N VAL A 614 -26.43 -5.12 -36.93
CA VAL A 614 -25.17 -5.81 -36.62
C VAL A 614 -25.02 -5.96 -35.12
N THR A 615 -24.46 -7.09 -34.69
CA THR A 615 -23.85 -7.30 -33.37
C THR A 615 -22.53 -8.00 -33.60
N ASP A 616 -21.46 -7.49 -32.99
CA ASP A 616 -20.11 -8.02 -33.17
C ASP A 616 -19.24 -7.75 -31.92
N ASP A 617 -18.18 -8.53 -31.76
CA ASP A 617 -17.21 -8.37 -30.66
C ASP A 617 -16.48 -7.03 -30.80
N TRP A 618 -16.14 -6.41 -29.67
CA TRP A 618 -15.49 -5.13 -29.64
C TRP A 618 -14.18 -5.22 -28.86
N ASN A 619 -13.11 -4.67 -29.43
CA ASN A 619 -11.76 -4.69 -28.87
C ASN A 619 -11.23 -3.29 -28.55
N GLY A 620 -12.11 -2.30 -28.37
CA GLY A 620 -11.75 -0.91 -28.08
C GLY A 620 -11.43 -0.06 -29.31
N SER A 621 -11.35 -0.67 -30.50
CA SER A 621 -11.13 0.08 -31.76
C SER A 621 -12.35 0.92 -32.16
N ASN A 622 -12.13 1.95 -32.97
CA ASN A 622 -13.20 2.75 -33.57
C ASN A 622 -14.16 1.89 -34.41
N ILE A 623 -15.47 2.14 -34.29
CA ILE A 623 -16.49 1.40 -35.04
C ILE A 623 -16.76 2.08 -36.38
N VAL A 624 -16.62 1.33 -37.47
CA VAL A 624 -16.89 1.80 -38.84
C VAL A 624 -17.99 0.96 -39.47
N HIS A 625 -19.02 1.61 -40.01
CA HIS A 625 -20.16 0.92 -40.64
C HIS A 625 -20.42 1.46 -42.04
N ASN A 626 -20.42 0.58 -43.04
CA ASN A 626 -20.71 0.94 -44.44
C ASN A 626 -22.22 1.21 -44.60
N VAL A 627 -22.56 2.34 -45.22
CA VAL A 627 -23.95 2.74 -45.47
C VAL A 627 -24.27 2.92 -46.95
N ASP A 628 -23.42 2.43 -47.87
CA ASP A 628 -23.65 2.44 -49.31
C ASP A 628 -24.90 1.63 -49.72
N GLY A 629 -25.46 1.96 -50.88
CA GLY A 629 -26.55 1.18 -51.49
C GLY A 629 -27.94 1.44 -50.90
N LEU A 630 -28.09 2.37 -49.96
CA LEU A 630 -29.40 2.79 -49.45
C LEU A 630 -30.18 3.58 -50.52
N SER A 631 -31.51 3.51 -50.45
CA SER A 631 -32.40 4.31 -51.30
C SER A 631 -32.52 5.75 -50.80
N VAL A 632 -33.02 6.67 -51.62
CA VAL A 632 -33.31 8.06 -51.19
C VAL A 632 -34.21 8.05 -49.95
N GLY A 633 -33.77 8.71 -48.89
CA GLY A 633 -34.45 8.70 -47.59
C GLY A 633 -33.55 9.14 -46.45
N SER A 634 -34.11 9.15 -45.24
CA SER A 634 -33.38 9.36 -43.99
C SER A 634 -33.45 8.10 -43.16
N TYR A 635 -32.30 7.63 -42.70
CA TYR A 635 -32.13 6.42 -41.93
C TYR A 635 -31.52 6.76 -40.57
N ASN A 636 -32.00 6.11 -39.53
CA ASN A 636 -31.52 6.30 -38.18
C ASN A 636 -30.65 5.11 -37.75
N TYR A 637 -29.39 5.37 -37.39
CA TYR A 637 -28.46 4.36 -36.88
C TYR A 637 -28.08 4.65 -35.43
N THR A 638 -28.34 3.70 -34.53
CA THR A 638 -27.94 3.79 -33.13
C THR A 638 -26.86 2.75 -32.83
N LEU A 639 -25.68 3.22 -32.42
CA LEU A 639 -24.64 2.39 -31.82
C LEU A 639 -24.98 2.15 -30.36
N VAL A 640 -24.83 0.91 -29.90
CA VAL A 640 -24.85 0.48 -28.50
C VAL A 640 -23.52 -0.21 -28.24
N LEU A 641 -22.68 0.39 -27.40
CA LEU A 641 -21.48 -0.29 -26.90
C LEU A 641 -21.85 -1.01 -25.61
N THR A 642 -21.24 -2.15 -25.37
CA THR A 642 -21.32 -2.85 -24.10
C THR A 642 -19.91 -3.26 -23.71
N ASP A 643 -19.49 -2.88 -22.52
CA ASP A 643 -18.22 -3.32 -21.93
C ASP A 643 -18.40 -4.67 -21.22
N ILE A 644 -17.31 -5.22 -20.71
CA ILE A 644 -17.33 -6.53 -20.05
C ILE A 644 -18.06 -6.45 -18.70
N SER A 645 -18.07 -5.27 -18.08
CA SER A 645 -18.78 -4.96 -16.84
C SER A 645 -20.28 -4.71 -17.04
N GLY A 646 -20.77 -4.74 -18.28
CA GLY A 646 -22.17 -4.60 -18.64
C GLY A 646 -22.68 -3.15 -18.75
N HIS A 647 -21.83 -2.13 -18.59
CA HIS A 647 -22.20 -0.76 -18.89
C HIS A 647 -22.51 -0.60 -20.36
N ARG A 648 -23.45 0.31 -20.64
CA ARG A 648 -23.93 0.56 -21.99
C ARG A 648 -23.97 2.04 -22.25
N VAL A 649 -23.26 2.47 -23.28
CA VAL A 649 -23.43 3.80 -23.87
C VAL A 649 -24.08 3.65 -25.24
N THR A 650 -24.89 4.63 -25.59
CA THR A 650 -25.56 4.65 -26.89
C THR A 650 -25.34 5.98 -27.59
N ASN A 651 -25.24 5.94 -28.92
CA ASN A 651 -25.17 7.16 -29.73
C ASN A 651 -25.92 6.96 -31.04
N THR A 652 -26.65 8.00 -31.44
CA THR A 652 -27.49 7.98 -32.63
C THR A 652 -26.96 8.94 -33.69
N VAL A 653 -26.86 8.45 -34.93
CA VAL A 653 -26.38 9.16 -36.12
C VAL A 653 -27.42 9.07 -37.23
N TRP A 654 -27.65 10.17 -37.95
CA TRP A 654 -28.53 10.18 -39.11
C TRP A 654 -27.76 10.01 -40.42
N VAL A 655 -28.30 9.17 -41.30
CA VAL A 655 -27.81 9.03 -42.68
C VAL A 655 -28.88 9.53 -43.64
N ARG A 656 -28.59 10.57 -44.43
CA ARG A 656 -29.54 11.12 -45.42
C ARG A 656 -29.03 10.88 -46.83
N VAL A 657 -29.84 10.19 -47.62
CA VAL A 657 -29.54 9.87 -49.02
C VAL A 657 -30.40 10.73 -49.92
N SER A 658 -29.76 11.55 -50.73
CA SER A 658 -30.40 12.43 -51.70
C SER A 658 -30.45 11.80 -53.10
N GLY A 659 -31.53 12.05 -53.84
CA GLY A 659 -31.63 11.60 -55.23
C GLY A 659 -30.68 12.37 -56.14
N SER A 660 -30.19 11.73 -57.20
CA SER A 660 -29.39 12.38 -58.24
C SER A 660 -30.27 13.33 -59.08
N GLY A 661 -30.57 14.50 -58.54
CA GLY A 661 -31.22 15.56 -59.30
C GLY A 661 -30.20 16.21 -60.24
N THR A 662 -30.37 16.06 -61.55
CA THR A 662 -29.76 16.98 -62.51
C THR A 662 -30.27 18.39 -62.19
N PRO A 663 -29.39 19.40 -62.01
CA PRO A 663 -29.85 20.76 -61.86
C PRO A 663 -30.37 21.24 -63.23
N GLU A 664 -31.66 21.54 -63.34
CA GLU A 664 -32.10 22.49 -64.37
C GLU A 664 -31.53 23.87 -63.98
N MET A 665 -30.46 24.29 -64.65
CA MET A 665 -30.06 25.70 -64.62
C MET A 665 -31.04 26.50 -65.49
N PRO A 666 -31.54 27.65 -65.02
CA PRO A 666 -32.14 28.64 -65.91
C PRO A 666 -31.04 29.30 -66.74
N ASP A 667 -31.36 29.63 -68.00
CA ASP A 667 -30.47 30.30 -68.94
C ASP A 667 -29.74 31.50 -68.31
N MET A 668 -28.42 31.45 -68.24
CA MET A 668 -27.60 32.65 -68.03
C MET A 668 -26.37 32.64 -68.93
N LEU A 669 -26.38 33.57 -69.89
CA LEU A 669 -25.31 33.91 -70.82
C LEU A 669 -24.02 34.30 -70.07
N ILE A 670 -22.93 33.57 -70.27
CA ILE A 670 -21.58 34.00 -69.85
C ILE A 670 -20.74 34.20 -71.11
N VAL A 671 -20.43 35.47 -71.40
CA VAL A 671 -19.38 35.86 -72.36
C VAL A 671 -18.05 35.78 -71.62
N GLY A 672 -17.18 34.86 -72.04
CA GLY A 672 -15.84 34.73 -71.49
C GLY A 672 -14.83 35.68 -72.13
N THR A 673 -13.87 36.15 -71.35
CA THR A 673 -12.49 36.33 -71.86
C THR A 673 -11.45 35.99 -70.77
N VAL A 674 -10.46 35.22 -71.20
CA VAL A 674 -9.30 34.64 -70.49
C VAL A 674 -8.23 35.74 -70.28
N VAL A 675 -7.45 35.79 -69.20
CA VAL A 675 -6.05 35.31 -68.99
C VAL A 675 -5.51 36.22 -67.85
N GLY A 676 -4.73 35.86 -66.84
CA GLY A 676 -4.11 34.62 -66.39
C GLY A 676 -3.25 34.93 -65.16
N SER A 677 -2.79 33.87 -64.48
CA SER A 677 -1.62 33.80 -63.58
C SER A 677 -1.50 34.78 -62.39
N SER A 678 -1.60 34.17 -61.20
CA SER A 678 -0.82 34.48 -59.97
C SER A 678 -1.45 35.36 -58.89
N ILE A 679 -1.68 34.71 -57.74
CA ILE A 679 -1.71 35.21 -56.35
C ILE A 679 -3.03 35.80 -55.80
N VAL A 680 -3.40 35.17 -54.67
CA VAL A 680 -4.32 35.45 -53.55
C VAL A 680 -4.64 36.93 -53.27
N ILE A 681 -5.85 37.18 -52.74
CA ILE A 681 -6.23 38.02 -51.56
C ILE A 681 -7.68 38.50 -51.74
N ILE A 682 -8.66 37.88 -51.06
CA ILE A 682 -9.28 38.25 -49.76
C ILE A 682 -9.69 39.74 -49.68
N VAL A 683 -10.97 39.97 -49.34
CA VAL A 683 -11.48 40.82 -48.24
C VAL A 683 -12.94 41.17 -48.62
N ALA A 684 -13.93 40.56 -47.97
CA ALA A 684 -14.62 41.04 -46.76
C ALA A 684 -15.52 42.28 -47.05
N VAL A 685 -16.69 42.51 -46.45
CA VAL A 685 -17.32 41.95 -45.25
C VAL A 685 -18.74 42.56 -45.15
N VAL A 686 -19.64 41.81 -44.51
CA VAL A 686 -20.77 42.21 -43.63
C VAL A 686 -21.80 43.24 -44.10
N LEU A 687 -23.08 42.90 -43.93
CA LEU A 687 -24.04 43.85 -43.36
C LEU A 687 -24.92 43.20 -42.29
N ILE A 688 -24.84 43.79 -41.09
CA ILE A 688 -25.62 43.53 -39.89
C ILE A 688 -27.03 44.11 -40.04
N TYR A 689 -27.98 43.40 -39.42
CA TYR A 689 -29.38 43.76 -39.22
C TYR A 689 -29.51 44.90 -38.20
N GLU A 690 -30.37 45.89 -38.44
CA GLU A 690 -31.08 46.53 -37.33
C GLU A 690 -32.42 47.17 -37.74
N ARG A 691 -33.35 47.13 -36.80
CA ARG A 691 -34.73 47.60 -36.88
C ARG A 691 -34.78 49.10 -36.56
N ARG A 692 -35.47 49.83 -37.45
CA ARG A 692 -35.93 51.24 -37.41
C ARG A 692 -34.93 52.31 -37.81
#